data_AF-A0A849JDC8-F1
#
_entry.id   AF-A0A849JDC8-F1
#
_cell.length_a   1.000
_cell.length_b   1.000
_cell.length_c   1.000
_cell.angle_alpha   90.00
_cell.angle_beta   90.00
_cell.angle_gamma   90.00
#
_symmetry.space_group_name_H-M   'P 1'
#
loop_
_entity.id
_entity.type
_entity.pdbx_description
1 polymer ?
#
loop_
_entity_poly.entity_id
_entity_poly.type
_entity_poly.pdbx_seq_one_letter_code
_entity_poly.pdbx_strand_id
1 'polypeptide(L)'
;MRIGLVGCVSTKLSKAAQAKDLYNSTLFRGRRSWVERTCDTWFILSAKYGLVLPTQVIEPYDVSLTDAPTEFKHDWANHVLGQLEAILGDLKLYEFEIHAGSAYREFGLVRQLMAKEAQVSVPAEGLKIGPQLEMYVGNASHTKARFGSIGAHPASGAKRSSYQEIGWKLLQVDGDSATISMSELEELIGRFLPNSARNYREWWANTERSPQARGWLSAGWRVENVDRERELVHFTRNPEGYVPRVGRRPKFEGEGSSAKQTSGHPKEEKAGIFLDNLHETGEWNYVWPKVTERFSRSFVGELHIGEAVYDFRHAIGERYVFGNLRTHTVTFLNGRPVVEGAGCDDFRISKSLVSFIRGDGGYLLDSRDDMPATYREFDVVFQKDEIASPDAKDALAVKIREDDVAHWALHGALRRLLVPGEQANRVVIKGSSRAHAPDPEEVLMRKSRRSSLSGRAQKATAELIIQFGSEVTKSDPVANSLLASSKDADQLIRRDPFAFLVGIICDGSSSVSSGWDIPYLLKTRLGHLDPYRIRADYLALRRAMLEPTPLLAQVNDATEWIAEAADRVVRVYGGDAARIWRTRPNPTQLALRLQRFAGIGKTKSHIATELLSRFLKVEFSDGTESEGGFDNQVRRVFARVGLSPTDQREDVISAAKRLYPQRPLALDQSAWEIGRRWCTPSDPNCKDCILKSTCLRVAAGANSN
;
A
#
# COMPACT_ATOMS: atom_id res chain seq x y z
N MET A 1 -33.91 15.89 12.27
CA MET A 1 -34.59 15.27 11.11
C MET A 1 -33.75 14.08 10.68
N ARG A 2 -34.37 12.93 10.41
CA ARG A 2 -33.66 11.67 10.13
C ARG A 2 -33.54 11.41 8.63
N ILE A 3 -32.33 11.11 8.17
CA ILE A 3 -31.95 10.89 6.79
C ILE A 3 -31.55 9.43 6.59
N GLY A 4 -32.31 8.68 5.79
CA GLY A 4 -31.93 7.31 5.41
C GLY A 4 -30.89 7.30 4.29
N LEU A 5 -29.80 6.55 4.42
CA LEU A 5 -28.80 6.37 3.36
C LEU A 5 -28.73 4.89 2.94
N VAL A 6 -29.29 4.55 1.78
CA VAL A 6 -29.39 3.16 1.30
C VAL A 6 -28.30 2.84 0.28
N GLY A 7 -27.45 1.86 0.57
CA GLY A 7 -26.41 1.39 -0.36
C GLY A 7 -26.99 0.67 -1.58
N CYS A 8 -26.54 1.05 -2.78
CA CYS A 8 -26.95 0.39 -4.01
C CYS A 8 -26.44 -1.06 -4.12
N VAL A 9 -26.99 -1.82 -5.06
CA VAL A 9 -26.69 -3.24 -5.26
C VAL A 9 -26.36 -3.56 -6.72
N SER A 10 -25.74 -4.72 -6.96
CA SER A 10 -25.37 -5.19 -8.31
C SER A 10 -26.60 -5.41 -9.20
N THR A 11 -27.65 -6.05 -8.68
CA THR A 11 -28.88 -6.39 -9.41
C THR A 11 -29.73 -5.15 -9.71
N LYS A 12 -29.96 -4.89 -11.00
CA LYS A 12 -30.67 -3.72 -11.54
C LYS A 12 -31.65 -4.14 -12.64
N LEU A 13 -32.59 -3.27 -13.01
CA LEU A 13 -33.36 -3.41 -14.25
C LEU A 13 -32.47 -3.17 -15.48
N SER A 14 -32.83 -3.75 -16.63
CA SER A 14 -32.11 -3.59 -17.90
C SER A 14 -32.35 -2.27 -18.63
N LYS A 15 -33.17 -1.37 -18.06
CA LYS A 15 -33.55 -0.07 -18.64
C LYS A 15 -33.53 1.02 -17.58
N ALA A 16 -33.45 2.27 -18.03
CA ALA A 16 -33.57 3.43 -17.15
C ALA A 16 -34.86 3.41 -16.32
N ALA A 17 -34.75 3.74 -15.05
CA ALA A 17 -35.86 3.80 -14.10
C ALA A 17 -35.55 4.82 -13.00
N GLN A 18 -36.55 5.19 -12.19
CA GLN A 18 -36.30 5.93 -10.95
C GLN A 18 -35.35 5.11 -10.06
N ALA A 19 -34.37 5.76 -9.42
CA ALA A 19 -33.30 5.08 -8.69
C ALA A 19 -33.83 4.10 -7.63
N LYS A 20 -34.94 4.44 -6.95
CA LYS A 20 -35.61 3.58 -5.97
C LYS A 20 -36.18 2.27 -6.55
N ASP A 21 -36.46 2.24 -7.86
CA ASP A 21 -37.05 1.11 -8.60
C ASP A 21 -36.03 0.42 -9.52
N LEU A 22 -34.91 1.08 -9.86
CA LEU A 22 -33.83 0.52 -10.66
C LEU A 22 -33.19 -0.70 -9.98
N TYR A 23 -32.87 -0.59 -8.68
CA TYR A 23 -32.25 -1.67 -7.91
C TYR A 23 -33.31 -2.64 -7.39
N ASN A 24 -33.18 -3.93 -7.74
CA ASN A 24 -34.29 -4.89 -7.63
C ASN A 24 -34.03 -6.09 -6.70
N SER A 25 -32.91 -6.12 -5.96
CA SER A 25 -32.63 -7.20 -5.00
C SER A 25 -33.52 -7.13 -3.76
N THR A 26 -33.78 -8.30 -3.14
CA THR A 26 -34.57 -8.41 -1.90
C THR A 26 -34.00 -7.54 -0.78
N LEU A 27 -32.67 -7.48 -0.65
CA LEU A 27 -31.97 -6.67 0.34
C LEU A 27 -32.18 -5.16 0.10
N PHE A 28 -32.12 -4.71 -1.15
CA PHE A 28 -32.38 -3.29 -1.46
C PHE A 28 -33.84 -2.91 -1.19
N ARG A 29 -34.78 -3.76 -1.58
CA ARG A 29 -36.22 -3.56 -1.30
C ARG A 29 -36.52 -3.49 0.20
N GLY A 30 -35.91 -4.37 1.01
CA GLY A 30 -36.05 -4.33 2.47
C GLY A 30 -35.51 -3.02 3.06
N ARG A 31 -34.29 -2.63 2.68
CA ARG A 31 -33.67 -1.36 3.13
C ARG A 31 -34.47 -0.13 2.75
N ARG A 32 -34.93 -0.06 1.49
CA ARG A 32 -35.82 0.98 0.99
C ARG A 32 -37.11 1.05 1.81
N SER A 33 -37.80 -0.09 1.96
CA SER A 33 -39.07 -0.15 2.67
C SER A 33 -38.92 0.21 4.15
N TRP A 34 -37.76 -0.04 4.76
CA TRP A 34 -37.43 0.41 6.10
C TRP A 34 -37.27 1.94 6.16
N VAL A 35 -36.37 2.54 5.36
CA VAL A 35 -36.14 4.01 5.42
C VAL A 35 -37.35 4.83 4.98
N GLU A 36 -38.19 4.31 4.07
CA GLU A 36 -39.49 4.90 3.70
C GLU A 36 -40.50 4.92 4.87
N ARG A 37 -40.27 4.15 5.94
CA ARG A 37 -41.07 4.14 7.19
C ARG A 37 -40.39 4.84 8.37
N THR A 38 -39.06 4.81 8.46
CA THR A 38 -38.32 5.28 9.66
C THR A 38 -37.69 6.66 9.52
N CYS A 39 -37.48 7.16 8.30
CA CYS A 39 -36.74 8.40 8.05
C CYS A 39 -37.65 9.49 7.44
N ASP A 40 -37.36 10.76 7.73
CA ASP A 40 -38.10 11.91 7.18
C ASP A 40 -37.84 12.10 5.67
N THR A 41 -36.64 11.74 5.22
CA THR A 41 -36.25 11.63 3.81
C THR A 41 -35.11 10.61 3.66
N TRP A 42 -34.82 10.19 2.44
CA TRP A 42 -33.75 9.22 2.17
C TRP A 42 -33.12 9.39 0.80
N PHE A 43 -31.88 8.89 0.68
CA PHE A 43 -31.07 8.92 -0.54
C PHE A 43 -30.45 7.55 -0.80
N ILE A 44 -30.03 7.34 -2.05
CA ILE A 44 -29.32 6.14 -2.47
C ILE A 44 -27.85 6.47 -2.64
N LEU A 45 -27.00 5.70 -1.94
CA LEU A 45 -25.55 5.70 -2.13
C LEU A 45 -25.22 4.82 -3.34
N SER A 46 -25.00 5.47 -4.48
CA SER A 46 -24.60 4.88 -5.76
C SER A 46 -23.08 4.84 -5.90
N ALA A 47 -22.53 3.66 -6.22
CA ALA A 47 -21.11 3.51 -6.54
C ALA A 47 -20.62 4.36 -7.73
N LYS A 48 -21.51 4.77 -8.65
CA LYS A 48 -21.18 5.61 -9.81
C LYS A 48 -21.50 7.08 -9.60
N TYR A 49 -22.66 7.39 -9.04
CA TYR A 49 -23.19 8.77 -9.01
C TYR A 49 -23.07 9.47 -7.64
N GLY A 50 -22.48 8.79 -6.64
CA GLY A 50 -22.45 9.29 -5.27
C GLY A 50 -23.83 9.22 -4.62
N LEU A 51 -24.41 10.38 -4.31
CA LEU A 51 -25.73 10.55 -3.71
C LEU A 51 -26.81 10.70 -4.80
N VAL A 52 -27.82 9.85 -4.78
CA VAL A 52 -28.91 9.85 -5.78
C VAL A 52 -30.28 9.97 -5.10
N LEU A 53 -31.13 10.83 -5.64
CA LEU A 53 -32.52 10.98 -5.16
C LEU A 53 -33.37 9.75 -5.54
N PRO A 54 -34.27 9.26 -4.66
CA PRO A 54 -35.14 8.11 -4.94
C PRO A 54 -35.93 8.21 -6.26
N THR A 55 -36.35 9.43 -6.63
CA THR A 55 -37.14 9.74 -7.84
C THR A 55 -36.31 10.05 -9.08
N GLN A 56 -34.99 10.22 -8.95
CA GLN A 56 -34.11 10.54 -10.08
C GLN A 56 -34.04 9.35 -11.04
N VAL A 57 -34.26 9.60 -12.33
CA VAL A 57 -34.14 8.56 -13.36
C VAL A 57 -32.66 8.34 -13.67
N ILE A 58 -32.20 7.10 -13.57
CA ILE A 58 -30.82 6.70 -13.86
C ILE A 58 -30.79 5.43 -14.71
N GLU A 59 -29.80 5.34 -15.59
CA GLU A 59 -29.50 4.14 -16.39
C GLU A 59 -28.80 3.06 -15.56
N PRO A 60 -28.99 1.77 -15.88
CA PRO A 60 -28.18 0.70 -15.29
C PRO A 60 -26.70 0.89 -15.63
N TYR A 61 -25.85 0.55 -14.67
CA TYR A 61 -24.40 0.68 -14.76
C TYR A 61 -23.72 -0.47 -14.00
N ASP A 62 -22.45 -0.72 -14.32
CA ASP A 62 -21.63 -1.74 -13.67
C ASP A 62 -20.39 -1.09 -13.02
N VAL A 63 -20.58 -0.61 -11.79
CA VAL A 63 -19.55 0.02 -10.96
C VAL A 63 -19.75 -0.48 -9.53
N SER A 64 -18.67 -0.92 -8.89
CA SER A 64 -18.65 -1.53 -7.55
C SER A 64 -17.64 -0.80 -6.66
N LEU A 65 -18.08 -0.35 -5.47
CA LEU A 65 -17.18 0.15 -4.43
C LEU A 65 -16.55 -0.97 -3.59
N THR A 66 -16.99 -2.22 -3.73
CA THR A 66 -16.38 -3.35 -3.01
C THR A 66 -14.93 -3.54 -3.44
N ASP A 67 -14.70 -3.50 -4.76
CA ASP A 67 -13.45 -3.89 -5.41
C ASP A 67 -12.60 -2.69 -5.86
N ALA A 68 -13.14 -1.47 -5.72
CA ALA A 68 -12.42 -0.23 -6.05
C ALA A 68 -11.17 -0.01 -5.16
N PRO A 69 -10.14 0.71 -5.64
CA PRO A 69 -9.01 1.14 -4.82
C PRO A 69 -9.43 2.00 -3.62
N THR A 70 -8.68 1.95 -2.52
CA THR A 70 -8.95 2.73 -1.30
C THR A 70 -9.09 4.24 -1.55
N GLU A 71 -8.21 4.79 -2.41
CA GLU A 71 -8.23 6.19 -2.84
C GLU A 71 -9.57 6.57 -3.50
N PHE A 72 -10.04 5.76 -4.45
CA PHE A 72 -11.34 5.95 -5.10
C PHE A 72 -12.50 5.92 -4.09
N LYS A 73 -12.44 5.09 -3.04
CA LYS A 73 -13.47 5.04 -2.00
C LYS A 73 -13.45 6.29 -1.12
N HIS A 74 -12.27 6.85 -0.84
CA HIS A 74 -12.13 8.14 -0.14
C HIS A 74 -12.68 9.30 -0.98
N ASP A 75 -12.35 9.36 -2.27
CA ASP A 75 -12.84 10.40 -3.18
C ASP A 75 -14.36 10.30 -3.40
N TRP A 76 -14.88 9.08 -3.52
CA TRP A 76 -16.33 8.83 -3.53
C TRP A 76 -17.00 9.32 -2.24
N ALA A 77 -16.41 9.08 -1.07
CA ALA A 77 -16.96 9.56 0.21
C ALA A 77 -16.93 11.10 0.30
N ASN A 78 -15.83 11.73 -0.13
CA ASN A 78 -15.71 13.19 -0.22
C ASN A 78 -16.79 13.79 -1.15
N HIS A 79 -17.04 13.16 -2.30
CA HIS A 79 -18.05 13.57 -3.27
C HIS A 79 -19.47 13.48 -2.68
N VAL A 80 -19.80 12.36 -2.02
CA VAL A 80 -21.08 12.17 -1.32
C VAL A 80 -21.29 13.19 -0.21
N LEU A 81 -20.25 13.50 0.58
CA LEU A 81 -20.35 14.54 1.61
C LEU A 81 -20.67 15.90 1.00
N GLY A 82 -19.97 16.30 -0.07
CA GLY A 82 -20.25 17.55 -0.78
C GLY A 82 -21.66 17.62 -1.38
N GLN A 83 -22.20 16.50 -1.88
CA GLN A 83 -23.59 16.41 -2.33
C GLN A 83 -24.59 16.54 -1.16
N LEU A 84 -24.30 15.93 0.00
CA LEU A 84 -25.13 16.07 1.20
C LEU A 84 -25.12 17.51 1.72
N GLU A 85 -23.97 18.17 1.80
CA GLU A 85 -23.86 19.59 2.20
C GLU A 85 -24.60 20.51 1.22
N ALA A 86 -24.53 20.24 -0.09
CA ALA A 86 -25.24 21.02 -1.10
C ALA A 86 -26.78 20.89 -1.04
N ILE A 87 -27.31 19.75 -0.57
CA ILE A 87 -28.75 19.47 -0.52
C ILE A 87 -29.35 19.81 0.86
N LEU A 88 -28.62 19.53 1.95
CA LEU A 88 -29.11 19.63 3.33
C LEU A 88 -28.52 20.83 4.10
N GLY A 89 -27.45 21.44 3.61
CA GLY A 89 -26.75 22.52 4.32
C GLY A 89 -25.96 21.99 5.52
N ASP A 90 -26.26 22.51 6.71
CA ASP A 90 -25.52 22.21 7.94
C ASP A 90 -25.86 20.80 8.47
N LEU A 91 -24.94 19.85 8.25
CA LEU A 91 -25.16 18.42 8.49
C LEU A 91 -25.40 18.07 9.97
N LYS A 92 -25.00 18.91 10.93
CA LYS A 92 -25.20 18.66 12.37
C LYS A 92 -26.68 18.67 12.80
N LEU A 93 -27.57 19.20 11.96
CA LEU A 93 -29.02 19.26 12.20
C LEU A 93 -29.73 17.91 11.92
N TYR A 94 -28.98 16.91 11.45
CA TYR A 94 -29.52 15.66 10.90
C TYR A 94 -28.97 14.40 11.60
N GLU A 95 -29.82 13.38 11.67
CA GLU A 95 -29.46 12.03 12.10
C GLU A 95 -29.42 11.13 10.86
N PHE A 96 -28.25 10.56 10.54
CA PHE A 96 -28.05 9.71 9.37
C PHE A 96 -28.17 8.22 9.73
N GLU A 97 -29.17 7.54 9.17
CA GLU A 97 -29.44 6.12 9.37
C GLU A 97 -28.95 5.32 8.14
N ILE A 98 -27.81 4.63 8.26
CA ILE A 98 -27.08 4.09 7.10
C ILE A 98 -27.33 2.58 6.88
N HIS A 99 -27.99 2.27 5.77
CA HIS A 99 -28.29 0.93 5.29
C HIS A 99 -27.45 0.56 4.06
N ALA A 100 -26.13 0.58 4.22
CA ALA A 100 -25.16 0.27 3.16
C ALA A 100 -24.11 -0.76 3.63
N GLY A 101 -23.36 -1.35 2.70
CA GLY A 101 -22.23 -2.24 3.02
C GLY A 101 -21.01 -1.48 3.54
N SER A 102 -20.06 -2.18 4.17
CA SER A 102 -18.81 -1.62 4.71
C SER A 102 -18.07 -0.70 3.73
N ALA A 103 -17.99 -1.10 2.46
CA ALA A 103 -17.39 -0.36 1.36
C ALA A 103 -17.92 1.09 1.17
N TYR A 104 -19.16 1.37 1.61
CA TYR A 104 -19.80 2.69 1.54
C TYR A 104 -19.68 3.49 2.85
N ARG A 105 -19.22 2.87 3.95
CA ARG A 105 -19.25 3.45 5.30
C ARG A 105 -17.86 3.71 5.86
N GLU A 106 -16.98 2.71 5.75
CA GLU A 106 -15.70 2.64 6.47
C GLU A 106 -14.59 3.46 5.80
N PHE A 107 -14.77 3.85 4.54
CA PHE A 107 -13.80 4.60 3.73
C PHE A 107 -14.09 6.11 3.75
N GLY A 108 -14.28 6.67 4.94
CA GLY A 108 -14.39 8.12 5.15
C GLY A 108 -15.79 8.66 5.45
N LEU A 109 -16.85 8.14 4.80
CA LEU A 109 -18.19 8.76 4.90
C LEU A 109 -18.71 8.89 6.34
N VAL A 110 -18.66 7.81 7.14
CA VAL A 110 -19.10 7.86 8.55
C VAL A 110 -18.22 8.80 9.38
N ARG A 111 -16.90 8.72 9.20
CA ARG A 111 -15.91 9.57 9.90
C ARG A 111 -16.16 11.05 9.60
N GLN A 112 -16.46 11.40 8.35
CA GLN A 112 -16.68 12.78 7.91
C GLN A 112 -18.01 13.34 8.41
N LEU A 113 -19.09 12.54 8.39
CA LEU A 113 -20.37 12.92 9.00
C LEU A 113 -20.21 13.18 10.51
N MET A 114 -19.54 12.29 11.25
CA MET A 114 -19.25 12.48 12.67
C MET A 114 -18.34 13.69 12.94
N ALA A 115 -17.36 13.95 12.08
CA ALA A 115 -16.48 15.13 12.17
C ALA A 115 -17.21 16.45 11.85
N LYS A 116 -18.40 16.39 11.25
CA LYS A 116 -19.34 17.50 11.03
C LYS A 116 -20.42 17.57 12.12
N GLU A 117 -20.21 16.89 13.26
CA GLU A 117 -21.12 16.81 14.40
C GLU A 117 -22.50 16.17 14.08
N ALA A 118 -22.65 15.54 12.91
CA ALA A 118 -23.88 14.83 12.56
C ALA A 118 -23.99 13.52 13.34
N GLN A 119 -25.21 13.19 13.77
CA GLN A 119 -25.46 11.91 14.43
C GLN A 119 -25.52 10.81 13.35
N VAL A 120 -24.87 9.67 13.58
CA VAL A 120 -24.84 8.56 12.63
C VAL A 120 -25.20 7.25 13.32
N SER A 121 -26.15 6.52 12.76
CA SER A 121 -26.55 5.19 13.20
C SER A 121 -26.43 4.19 12.04
N VAL A 122 -26.14 2.94 12.37
CA VAL A 122 -26.00 1.83 11.41
C VAL A 122 -26.82 0.65 11.93
N PRO A 123 -28.17 0.67 11.80
CA PRO A 123 -29.03 -0.26 12.54
C PRO A 123 -28.79 -1.74 12.19
N ALA A 124 -28.25 -2.00 10.99
CA ALA A 124 -27.94 -3.32 10.45
C ALA A 124 -26.46 -3.72 10.60
N GLU A 125 -25.69 -3.06 11.46
CA GLU A 125 -24.29 -3.39 11.71
C GLU A 125 -24.14 -4.78 12.38
N GLY A 126 -23.12 -5.55 11.97
CA GLY A 126 -22.89 -6.92 12.44
C GLY A 126 -23.89 -7.98 11.95
N LEU A 127 -25.08 -7.58 11.47
CA LEU A 127 -26.09 -8.51 10.97
C LEU A 127 -25.75 -9.05 9.58
N LYS A 128 -25.90 -10.37 9.39
CA LYS A 128 -25.86 -11.02 8.06
C LYS A 128 -27.16 -10.72 7.27
N ILE A 129 -27.18 -11.00 5.97
CA ILE A 129 -28.29 -10.63 5.07
C ILE A 129 -29.65 -11.18 5.53
N GLY A 130 -29.72 -12.42 6.03
CA GLY A 130 -30.96 -13.01 6.57
C GLY A 130 -31.55 -12.20 7.73
N PRO A 131 -30.84 -12.05 8.86
CA PRO A 131 -31.28 -11.20 9.98
C PRO A 131 -31.53 -9.73 9.60
N GLN A 132 -30.82 -9.17 8.62
CA GLN A 132 -31.17 -7.85 8.08
C GLN A 132 -32.56 -7.84 7.42
N LEU A 133 -32.89 -8.86 6.63
CA LEU A 133 -34.21 -8.95 6.00
C LEU A 133 -35.33 -9.15 7.03
N GLU A 134 -35.12 -9.98 8.04
CA GLU A 134 -36.06 -10.14 9.17
C GLU A 134 -36.29 -8.80 9.90
N MET A 135 -35.21 -8.07 10.20
CA MET A 135 -35.29 -6.72 10.77
C MET A 135 -36.09 -5.76 9.89
N TYR A 136 -35.88 -5.75 8.56
CA TYR A 136 -36.62 -4.87 7.64
C TYR A 136 -38.10 -5.24 7.47
N VAL A 137 -38.48 -6.47 7.79
CA VAL A 137 -39.88 -6.95 7.83
C VAL A 137 -40.54 -6.64 9.18
N GLY A 138 -39.77 -6.56 10.27
CA GLY A 138 -40.26 -6.24 11.61
C GLY A 138 -40.80 -4.81 11.80
N ASN A 139 -41.69 -4.65 12.78
CA ASN A 139 -42.23 -3.35 13.18
C ASN A 139 -41.20 -2.55 14.00
N ALA A 140 -41.13 -1.24 13.75
CA ALA A 140 -40.19 -0.31 14.36
C ALA A 140 -40.54 0.11 15.81
N SER A 141 -41.10 -0.81 16.61
CA SER A 141 -41.56 -0.56 17.99
C SER A 141 -40.47 -0.77 19.06
N HIS A 142 -39.28 -1.27 18.70
CA HIS A 142 -38.21 -1.59 19.66
C HIS A 142 -37.11 -0.50 19.82
N THR A 143 -37.18 0.61 19.08
CA THR A 143 -36.11 1.64 19.04
C THR A 143 -36.39 2.92 19.83
N LYS A 144 -37.26 2.85 20.85
CA LYS A 144 -37.42 3.90 21.88
C LYS A 144 -37.37 3.33 23.30
N ALA A 145 -36.16 3.27 23.88
CA ALA A 145 -35.81 3.50 25.29
C ALA A 145 -34.58 2.69 25.74
N ARG A 146 -33.42 3.35 25.80
CA ARG A 146 -32.41 3.18 26.88
C ARG A 146 -31.32 4.25 26.81
N PHE A 147 -31.73 5.51 26.99
CA PHE A 147 -30.85 6.50 27.62
C PHE A 147 -31.09 6.40 29.13
N GLY A 148 -30.03 6.18 29.91
CA GLY A 148 -30.10 5.89 31.34
C GLY A 148 -28.75 5.39 31.85
N SER A 149 -27.90 6.31 32.27
CA SER A 149 -26.49 6.09 32.60
C SER A 149 -26.26 5.57 34.03
N ILE A 150 -25.77 4.33 34.18
CA ILE A 150 -24.64 3.89 35.04
C ILE A 150 -24.11 2.57 34.40
N GLY A 151 -22.81 2.28 34.22
CA GLY A 151 -21.58 3.07 34.38
C GLY A 151 -20.32 2.23 34.06
N ALA A 152 -19.16 2.87 33.93
CA ALA A 152 -17.79 2.32 33.79
C ALA A 152 -17.53 1.16 32.78
N HIS A 153 -16.96 1.52 31.63
CA HIS A 153 -16.20 0.65 30.73
C HIS A 153 -15.04 -0.10 31.44
N PRO A 154 -14.70 -1.31 30.98
CA PRO A 154 -13.36 -1.65 30.54
C PRO A 154 -13.22 -1.30 29.04
N ALA A 155 -12.23 -0.48 28.69
CA ALA A 155 -11.94 -0.14 27.29
C ALA A 155 -11.15 -1.27 26.58
N SER A 156 -11.05 -1.17 25.25
CA SER A 156 -10.39 -2.09 24.28
C SER A 156 -11.17 -3.36 23.92
N GLY A 157 -11.44 -3.68 22.66
CA GLY A 157 -10.57 -3.53 21.49
C GLY A 157 -10.15 -4.88 20.88
N ALA A 158 -10.64 -6.02 21.40
CA ALA A 158 -10.28 -7.36 20.92
C ALA A 158 -11.29 -7.93 19.90
N LYS A 159 -10.94 -7.93 18.61
CA LYS A 159 -11.65 -8.73 17.58
C LYS A 159 -11.45 -10.23 17.84
N ARG A 160 -12.53 -11.02 17.82
CA ARG A 160 -12.48 -12.49 17.88
C ARG A 160 -11.93 -13.07 16.56
N SER A 161 -11.32 -14.25 16.61
CA SER A 161 -10.82 -14.93 15.41
C SER A 161 -11.89 -15.83 14.79
N SER A 162 -11.89 -15.95 13.46
CA SER A 162 -12.97 -16.59 12.69
C SER A 162 -13.37 -18.00 13.15
N TYR A 163 -12.43 -18.80 13.69
CA TYR A 163 -12.72 -20.17 14.13
C TYR A 163 -13.22 -20.27 15.58
N GLN A 164 -13.12 -19.21 16.39
CA GLN A 164 -13.72 -19.18 17.73
C GLN A 164 -15.25 -19.14 17.66
N GLU A 165 -15.82 -18.68 16.55
CA GLU A 165 -17.26 -18.72 16.30
C GLU A 165 -17.80 -20.18 16.23
N ILE A 166 -16.99 -21.14 15.76
CA ILE A 166 -17.33 -22.59 15.81
C ILE A 166 -17.48 -23.05 17.27
N GLY A 167 -16.52 -22.68 18.13
CA GLY A 167 -16.62 -22.97 19.56
C GLY A 167 -17.82 -22.31 20.21
N TRP A 168 -18.11 -21.05 19.87
CA TRP A 168 -19.26 -20.32 20.39
C TRP A 168 -20.59 -20.94 19.97
N LYS A 169 -20.73 -21.40 18.72
CA LYS A 169 -21.91 -22.14 18.25
C LYS A 169 -22.08 -23.48 18.98
N LEU A 170 -20.99 -24.21 19.23
CA LEU A 170 -21.02 -25.48 19.96
C LEU A 170 -21.36 -25.30 21.46
N LEU A 171 -21.00 -24.17 22.08
CA LEU A 171 -21.46 -23.82 23.43
C LEU A 171 -22.98 -23.56 23.52
N GLN A 172 -23.64 -23.32 22.38
CA GLN A 172 -25.09 -23.09 22.28
C GLN A 172 -25.86 -24.36 21.88
N VAL A 173 -25.21 -25.52 21.81
CA VAL A 173 -25.88 -26.81 21.53
C VAL A 173 -26.23 -27.50 22.85
N ASP A 174 -27.53 -27.74 23.05
CA ASP A 174 -28.03 -28.58 24.14
C ASP A 174 -27.83 -30.07 23.80
N GLY A 175 -27.01 -30.77 24.59
CA GLY A 175 -26.64 -32.17 24.38
C GLY A 175 -25.13 -32.41 24.38
N ASP A 176 -24.71 -33.66 24.15
CA ASP A 176 -23.31 -34.09 24.21
C ASP A 176 -22.67 -34.36 22.84
N SER A 177 -23.47 -34.36 21.77
CA SER A 177 -23.02 -34.46 20.39
C SER A 177 -23.72 -33.41 19.51
N ALA A 178 -23.03 -32.97 18.46
CA ALA A 178 -23.52 -31.97 17.51
C ALA A 178 -23.08 -32.34 16.09
N THR A 179 -23.96 -32.28 15.11
CA THR A 179 -23.60 -32.44 13.69
C THR A 179 -23.81 -31.11 12.98
N ILE A 180 -22.79 -30.62 12.28
CA ILE A 180 -22.82 -29.35 11.56
C ILE A 180 -22.26 -29.58 10.16
N SER A 181 -22.92 -29.05 9.12
CA SER A 181 -22.43 -29.16 7.74
C SER A 181 -21.23 -28.24 7.47
N MET A 182 -20.43 -28.59 6.46
CA MET A 182 -19.32 -27.73 6.00
C MET A 182 -19.82 -26.34 5.61
N SER A 183 -20.97 -26.23 4.93
CA SER A 183 -21.56 -24.94 4.53
C SER A 183 -21.94 -24.09 5.74
N GLU A 184 -22.55 -24.67 6.78
CA GLU A 184 -22.88 -23.94 8.01
C GLU A 184 -21.61 -23.48 8.75
N LEU A 185 -20.55 -24.30 8.76
CA LEU A 185 -19.26 -23.91 9.32
C LEU A 185 -18.62 -22.77 8.51
N GLU A 186 -18.73 -22.78 7.17
CA GLU A 186 -18.27 -21.71 6.28
C GLU A 186 -19.02 -20.39 6.50
N GLU A 187 -20.34 -20.46 6.57
CA GLU A 187 -21.19 -19.32 6.92
C GLU A 187 -20.83 -18.77 8.30
N LEU A 188 -20.60 -19.64 9.29
CA LEU A 188 -20.25 -19.27 10.65
C LEU A 188 -18.90 -18.56 10.74
N ILE A 189 -17.85 -19.08 10.06
CA ILE A 189 -16.53 -18.44 10.02
C ILE A 189 -16.44 -17.26 9.03
N GLY A 190 -17.48 -17.03 8.23
CA GLY A 190 -17.58 -15.93 7.27
C GLY A 190 -16.72 -16.09 6.01
N ARG A 191 -16.33 -17.31 5.65
CA ARG A 191 -15.53 -17.64 4.45
C ARG A 191 -15.59 -19.13 4.15
N PHE A 192 -15.33 -19.50 2.89
CA PHE A 192 -15.14 -20.89 2.51
C PHE A 192 -14.01 -21.55 3.31
N LEU A 193 -14.21 -22.83 3.67
CA LEU A 193 -13.22 -23.69 4.27
C LEU A 193 -12.21 -24.02 3.17
N PRO A 194 -10.90 -24.02 3.46
CA PRO A 194 -9.91 -24.37 2.47
C PRO A 194 -10.15 -25.78 1.95
N ASN A 195 -9.84 -26.07 0.68
CA ASN A 195 -10.00 -27.41 0.08
C ASN A 195 -9.39 -28.54 0.93
N SER A 196 -8.37 -28.24 1.75
CA SER A 196 -7.80 -29.19 2.70
C SER A 196 -8.79 -29.70 3.75
N ALA A 197 -9.79 -28.93 4.15
CA ALA A 197 -10.84 -29.33 5.08
C ALA A 197 -11.80 -30.36 4.46
N ARG A 198 -12.00 -30.32 3.14
CA ARG A 198 -12.84 -31.26 2.40
C ARG A 198 -12.06 -32.52 2.00
N ASN A 199 -10.77 -32.37 1.68
CA ASN A 199 -9.94 -33.43 1.12
C ASN A 199 -9.09 -34.24 2.14
N TYR A 200 -8.80 -33.68 3.32
CA TYR A 200 -7.87 -34.28 4.30
C TYR A 200 -8.51 -34.37 5.70
N ARG A 201 -8.44 -35.54 6.36
CA ARG A 201 -9.04 -35.78 7.69
C ARG A 201 -8.23 -35.08 8.78
N GLU A 202 -6.94 -34.96 8.53
CA GLU A 202 -5.90 -34.33 9.32
C GLU A 202 -6.20 -32.86 9.61
N TRP A 203 -6.97 -32.17 8.73
CA TRP A 203 -7.39 -30.79 8.96
C TRP A 203 -8.33 -30.65 10.17
N TRP A 204 -9.11 -31.70 10.46
CA TRP A 204 -10.05 -31.82 11.58
C TRP A 204 -9.43 -32.48 12.82
N ALA A 205 -8.11 -32.72 12.82
CA ALA A 205 -7.43 -33.29 13.97
C ALA A 205 -7.57 -32.37 15.21
N ASN A 206 -7.93 -32.98 16.35
CA ASN A 206 -8.15 -32.31 17.62
C ASN A 206 -6.81 -31.95 18.29
N THR A 207 -6.13 -30.92 17.77
CA THR A 207 -4.85 -30.42 18.30
C THR A 207 -4.87 -28.92 18.55
N GLU A 208 -4.49 -28.51 19.77
CA GLU A 208 -4.46 -27.09 20.18
C GLU A 208 -3.49 -26.23 19.36
N ARG A 209 -2.56 -26.84 18.62
CA ARG A 209 -1.62 -26.14 17.74
C ARG A 209 -2.34 -25.56 16.51
N SER A 210 -3.37 -26.24 16.01
CA SER A 210 -4.20 -25.82 14.88
C SER A 210 -5.15 -24.68 15.28
N PRO A 211 -5.09 -23.49 14.64
CA PRO A 211 -5.96 -22.36 14.98
C PRO A 211 -7.46 -22.66 14.85
N GLN A 212 -7.85 -23.56 13.93
CA GLN A 212 -9.24 -24.00 13.79
C GLN A 212 -9.68 -24.88 14.96
N ALA A 213 -8.88 -25.88 15.33
CA ALA A 213 -9.25 -26.85 16.36
C ALA A 213 -9.29 -26.24 17.77
N ARG A 214 -8.48 -25.21 18.01
CA ARG A 214 -8.56 -24.40 19.24
C ARG A 214 -9.94 -23.76 19.44
N GLY A 215 -10.69 -23.51 18.36
CA GLY A 215 -12.06 -23.02 18.40
C GLY A 215 -12.98 -23.96 19.18
N TRP A 216 -13.14 -25.20 18.72
CA TRP A 216 -14.01 -26.18 19.38
C TRP A 216 -13.41 -26.77 20.67
N LEU A 217 -12.09 -26.98 20.74
CA LEU A 217 -11.43 -27.51 21.94
C LEU A 217 -11.53 -26.57 23.14
N SER A 218 -11.40 -25.24 22.95
CA SER A 218 -11.60 -24.27 24.05
C SER A 218 -13.06 -24.13 24.50
N ALA A 219 -14.00 -24.63 23.70
CA ALA A 219 -15.41 -24.78 24.09
C ALA A 219 -15.72 -26.13 24.78
N GLY A 220 -14.72 -27.01 24.96
CA GLY A 220 -14.91 -28.34 25.54
C GLY A 220 -15.45 -29.39 24.56
N TRP A 221 -15.38 -29.15 23.25
CA TRP A 221 -15.84 -30.05 22.19
C TRP A 221 -14.67 -30.58 21.37
N ARG A 222 -14.82 -31.76 20.76
CA ARG A 222 -13.86 -32.37 19.84
C ARG A 222 -14.56 -32.93 18.60
N VAL A 223 -13.90 -32.94 17.45
CA VAL A 223 -14.43 -33.62 16.24
C VAL A 223 -14.28 -35.13 16.43
N GLU A 224 -15.36 -35.87 16.25
CA GLU A 224 -15.38 -37.33 16.30
C GLU A 224 -15.21 -37.95 14.92
N ASN A 225 -16.01 -37.49 13.95
CA ASN A 225 -15.98 -37.98 12.58
C ASN A 225 -16.32 -36.87 11.56
N VAL A 226 -15.94 -37.09 10.31
CA VAL A 226 -16.26 -36.22 9.17
C VAL A 226 -16.76 -37.09 8.02
N ASP A 227 -18.04 -36.96 7.68
CA ASP A 227 -18.61 -37.52 6.47
C ASP A 227 -18.29 -36.57 5.30
N ARG A 228 -17.46 -37.05 4.37
CA ARG A 228 -17.00 -36.25 3.22
C ARG A 228 -17.94 -36.31 2.02
N GLU A 229 -18.77 -37.34 1.91
CA GLU A 229 -19.74 -37.46 0.80
C GLU A 229 -20.95 -36.57 1.05
N ARG A 230 -21.34 -36.42 2.31
CA ARG A 230 -22.46 -35.56 2.75
C ARG A 230 -22.03 -34.23 3.32
N GLU A 231 -20.71 -34.00 3.42
CA GLU A 231 -20.08 -32.79 3.93
C GLU A 231 -20.56 -32.41 5.34
N LEU A 232 -20.58 -33.39 6.25
CA LEU A 232 -20.99 -33.24 7.65
C LEU A 232 -19.82 -33.46 8.61
N VAL A 233 -19.75 -32.65 9.66
CA VAL A 233 -18.79 -32.78 10.76
C VAL A 233 -19.53 -33.12 12.05
N HIS A 234 -19.17 -34.24 12.67
CA HIS A 234 -19.72 -34.68 13.94
C HIS A 234 -18.77 -34.28 15.07
N PHE A 235 -19.27 -33.48 16.01
CA PHE A 235 -18.60 -33.08 17.24
C PHE A 235 -19.20 -33.82 18.44
N THR A 236 -18.38 -34.10 19.44
CA THR A 236 -18.77 -34.69 20.72
C THR A 236 -18.09 -33.92 21.86
N ARG A 237 -18.65 -33.91 23.07
CA ARG A 237 -17.98 -33.30 24.23
C ARG A 237 -16.65 -34.01 24.51
N ASN A 238 -15.65 -33.26 24.94
CA ASN A 238 -14.34 -33.81 25.27
C ASN A 238 -14.32 -34.28 26.74
N PRO A 239 -14.29 -35.60 27.02
CA PRO A 239 -14.41 -36.11 28.39
C PRO A 239 -13.19 -35.83 29.27
N GLU A 240 -12.05 -35.44 28.69
CA GLU A 240 -10.81 -35.13 29.42
C GLU A 240 -10.81 -33.72 30.07
N GLY A 241 -11.79 -32.88 29.74
CA GLY A 241 -12.01 -31.57 30.38
C GLY A 241 -11.06 -30.45 29.90
N TYR A 242 -11.57 -29.21 29.90
CA TYR A 242 -10.79 -28.01 29.57
C TYR A 242 -10.26 -27.34 30.84
N VAL A 243 -8.94 -27.32 31.04
CA VAL A 243 -8.29 -26.66 32.19
C VAL A 243 -7.46 -25.45 31.72
N PRO A 244 -7.99 -24.21 31.80
CA PRO A 244 -7.26 -23.01 31.39
C PRO A 244 -6.14 -22.66 32.40
N ARG A 245 -4.87 -22.73 31.97
CA ARG A 245 -3.74 -22.25 32.78
C ARG A 245 -3.65 -20.72 32.78
N VAL A 246 -4.33 -20.08 33.73
CA VAL A 246 -4.13 -18.65 34.05
C VAL A 246 -2.79 -18.47 34.79
N GLY A 247 -2.01 -17.47 34.39
CA GLY A 247 -0.72 -17.17 35.03
C GLY A 247 -0.90 -16.67 36.47
N ARG A 248 -0.27 -17.35 37.44
CA ARG A 248 -0.17 -16.85 38.82
C ARG A 248 0.76 -15.63 38.88
N ARG A 249 0.29 -14.51 39.44
CA ARG A 249 1.18 -13.62 40.20
C ARG A 249 1.38 -14.23 41.60
N PRO A 250 2.57 -14.14 42.21
CA PRO A 250 2.77 -14.62 43.57
C PRO A 250 2.00 -13.75 44.58
N LYS A 251 1.37 -14.38 45.57
CA LYS A 251 1.08 -13.72 46.84
C LYS A 251 2.35 -13.73 47.69
N PHE A 252 2.68 -12.60 48.30
CA PHE A 252 3.53 -12.56 49.48
C PHE A 252 2.62 -12.59 50.73
N GLU A 253 2.66 -13.70 51.45
CA GLU A 253 2.40 -13.75 52.90
C GLU A 253 3.67 -14.40 53.46
N GLY A 254 4.31 -13.74 54.44
CA GLY A 254 5.65 -14.12 54.88
C GLY A 254 5.64 -14.83 56.23
N GLU A 255 6.55 -15.77 56.40
CA GLU A 255 7.11 -16.16 57.70
C GLU A 255 8.42 -16.96 57.46
N GLY A 256 9.42 -16.82 58.34
CA GLY A 256 10.53 -17.77 58.44
C GLY A 256 11.91 -17.38 57.88
N SER A 257 12.69 -16.69 58.73
CA SER A 257 14.11 -17.03 59.03
C SER A 257 15.28 -16.58 58.12
N SER A 258 16.01 -15.59 58.66
CA SER A 258 17.49 -15.57 58.84
C SER A 258 18.48 -15.24 57.69
N ALA A 259 19.04 -14.02 57.81
CA ALA A 259 20.47 -13.65 57.68
C ALA A 259 21.26 -14.04 56.41
N LYS A 260 21.88 -13.11 55.67
CA LYS A 260 22.89 -12.13 56.17
C LYS A 260 23.02 -10.88 55.29
N GLN A 261 23.40 -9.77 55.91
CA GLN A 261 23.86 -8.55 55.23
C GLN A 261 25.28 -8.72 54.67
N THR A 262 25.51 -8.21 53.45
CA THR A 262 26.68 -7.38 53.07
C THR A 262 26.21 -6.47 51.93
N SER A 263 25.85 -5.21 52.20
CA SER A 263 26.74 -4.04 52.22
C SER A 263 27.42 -3.74 50.86
N GLY A 264 26.68 -3.05 49.98
CA GLY A 264 27.21 -2.40 48.78
C GLY A 264 26.23 -1.34 48.29
N HIS A 265 26.60 -0.06 48.38
CA HIS A 265 25.73 1.04 47.92
C HIS A 265 25.64 1.09 46.39
N PRO A 266 24.52 1.60 45.84
CA PRO A 266 24.12 1.31 44.46
C PRO A 266 24.92 2.10 43.44
N LYS A 267 25.25 1.43 42.32
CA LYS A 267 25.37 2.13 41.03
C LYS A 267 23.97 2.15 40.40
N GLU A 268 23.43 3.35 40.20
CA GLU A 268 22.29 3.57 39.31
C GLU A 268 22.72 3.28 37.88
N GLU A 269 22.62 2.01 37.44
CA GLU A 269 22.77 1.67 36.04
C GLU A 269 21.43 1.87 35.33
N LYS A 270 21.41 2.80 34.37
CA LYS A 270 20.17 3.36 33.81
C LYS A 270 19.38 2.31 33.02
N ALA A 271 18.08 2.25 33.29
CA ALA A 271 17.11 1.52 32.50
C ALA A 271 17.19 1.94 31.02
N GLY A 272 17.63 1.02 30.17
CA GLY A 272 17.77 1.21 28.72
C GLY A 272 17.49 -0.10 27.98
N ILE A 273 17.68 -0.11 26.66
CA ILE A 273 17.59 -1.31 25.83
C ILE A 273 19.01 -1.80 25.56
N PHE A 274 19.32 -3.06 25.88
CA PHE A 274 20.61 -3.69 25.56
C PHE A 274 20.49 -5.21 25.43
N LEU A 275 21.46 -5.85 24.77
CA LEU A 275 21.47 -7.28 24.49
C LEU A 275 22.72 -7.91 25.11
N ASP A 276 22.53 -8.85 26.03
CA ASP A 276 23.59 -9.59 26.71
C ASP A 276 23.63 -11.06 26.27
N ASN A 277 24.70 -11.77 26.63
CA ASN A 277 24.91 -13.20 26.36
C ASN A 277 24.72 -13.63 24.88
N LEU A 278 24.90 -12.69 23.94
CA LEU A 278 24.69 -12.93 22.51
C LEU A 278 25.72 -13.92 21.93
N HIS A 279 25.22 -15.00 21.34
CA HIS A 279 26.04 -15.93 20.56
C HIS A 279 25.31 -16.48 19.34
N GLU A 280 26.06 -16.84 18.30
CA GLU A 280 25.54 -17.54 17.13
C GLU A 280 25.32 -19.01 17.45
N THR A 281 24.22 -19.56 16.95
CA THR A 281 23.85 -20.97 16.96
C THR A 281 23.59 -21.41 15.52
N GLY A 282 23.75 -22.71 15.25
CA GLY A 282 23.57 -23.26 13.90
C GLY A 282 22.12 -23.27 13.41
N GLU A 283 21.80 -24.30 12.64
CA GLU A 283 20.44 -24.49 12.14
C GLU A 283 19.42 -24.57 13.28
N TRP A 284 18.27 -23.93 13.07
CA TRP A 284 17.19 -23.93 14.05
C TRP A 284 15.84 -24.02 13.34
N ASN A 285 14.96 -24.85 13.88
CA ASN A 285 13.65 -25.10 13.31
C ASN A 285 12.58 -24.40 14.15
N TYR A 286 11.75 -23.56 13.51
CA TYR A 286 10.55 -23.04 14.14
C TYR A 286 9.31 -23.72 13.57
N VAL A 287 8.46 -24.23 14.47
CA VAL A 287 7.19 -24.85 14.09
C VAL A 287 6.11 -23.78 14.04
N TRP A 288 5.90 -23.20 12.85
CA TRP A 288 4.71 -22.38 12.60
C TRP A 288 3.46 -23.26 12.62
N PRO A 289 2.25 -22.68 12.78
CA PRO A 289 1.00 -23.45 12.83
C PRO A 289 0.67 -24.30 11.58
N LYS A 290 1.42 -24.18 10.49
CA LYS A 290 1.21 -24.90 9.22
C LYS A 290 2.47 -25.53 8.61
N VAL A 291 3.66 -25.14 9.06
CA VAL A 291 4.94 -25.52 8.45
C VAL A 291 6.06 -25.41 9.47
N THR A 292 7.00 -26.34 9.47
CA THR A 292 8.27 -26.15 10.15
C THR A 292 9.19 -25.38 9.22
N GLU A 293 9.52 -24.14 9.54
CA GLU A 293 10.52 -23.37 8.79
C GLU A 293 11.90 -23.68 9.38
N ARG A 294 12.83 -24.08 8.51
CA ARG A 294 14.23 -24.31 8.85
C ARG A 294 14.99 -23.02 8.59
N PHE A 295 15.54 -22.45 9.65
CA PHE A 295 16.51 -21.37 9.58
C PHE A 295 17.91 -21.99 9.50
N SER A 296 18.72 -21.53 8.55
CA SER A 296 20.08 -22.04 8.34
C SER A 296 21.06 -21.54 9.39
N ARG A 297 20.78 -20.37 10.00
CA ARG A 297 21.55 -19.75 11.09
C ARG A 297 20.61 -19.11 12.09
N SER A 298 20.97 -19.05 13.37
CA SER A 298 20.26 -18.19 14.32
C SER A 298 21.11 -17.74 15.50
N PHE A 299 20.89 -16.53 15.99
CA PHE A 299 21.58 -15.95 17.14
C PHE A 299 20.66 -15.98 18.36
N VAL A 300 21.21 -16.17 19.55
CA VAL A 300 20.46 -16.14 20.82
C VAL A 300 21.15 -15.26 21.85
N GLY A 301 20.38 -14.68 22.77
CA GLY A 301 20.89 -13.87 23.88
C GLY A 301 19.75 -13.43 24.79
N GLU A 302 20.04 -12.48 25.68
CA GLU A 302 19.09 -11.91 26.64
C GLU A 302 18.88 -10.43 26.30
N LEU A 303 17.67 -10.08 25.86
CA LEU A 303 17.32 -8.69 25.55
C LEU A 303 16.72 -8.03 26.79
N HIS A 304 17.43 -7.06 27.32
CA HIS A 304 17.01 -6.22 28.42
C HIS A 304 16.27 -4.99 27.89
N ILE A 305 15.11 -4.70 28.48
CA ILE A 305 14.27 -3.54 28.17
C ILE A 305 13.83 -2.96 29.52
N GLY A 306 14.56 -1.93 29.99
CA GLY A 306 14.40 -1.44 31.35
C GLY A 306 14.73 -2.54 32.36
N GLU A 307 13.79 -2.87 33.25
CA GLU A 307 13.93 -3.96 34.22
C GLU A 307 13.52 -5.35 33.65
N ALA A 308 12.90 -5.40 32.48
CA ALA A 308 12.40 -6.65 31.89
C ALA A 308 13.48 -7.34 31.04
N VAL A 309 13.63 -8.66 31.20
CA VAL A 309 14.52 -9.52 30.41
C VAL A 309 13.71 -10.45 29.52
N TYR A 310 14.15 -10.63 28.27
CA TYR A 310 13.51 -11.47 27.27
C TYR A 310 14.50 -12.45 26.64
N ASP A 311 14.09 -13.71 26.47
CA ASP A 311 14.83 -14.68 25.66
C ASP A 311 14.81 -14.21 24.21
N PHE A 312 15.94 -13.69 23.73
CA PHE A 312 16.06 -13.19 22.37
C PHE A 312 16.56 -14.29 21.44
N ARG A 313 15.96 -14.38 20.25
CA ARG A 313 16.53 -15.12 19.12
C ARG A 313 16.32 -14.35 17.82
N HIS A 314 17.34 -14.31 16.96
CA HIS A 314 17.20 -13.84 15.58
C HIS A 314 17.59 -14.96 14.61
N ALA A 315 16.70 -15.37 13.71
CA ALA A 315 16.92 -16.51 12.83
C ALA A 315 16.87 -16.12 11.35
N ILE A 316 17.75 -16.70 10.54
CA ILE A 316 17.95 -16.40 9.11
C ILE A 316 17.67 -17.66 8.29
N GLY A 317 16.83 -17.54 7.26
CA GLY A 317 16.44 -18.63 6.37
C GLY A 317 16.03 -18.11 5.00
N GLU A 318 15.27 -18.90 4.24
CA GLU A 318 14.75 -18.52 2.93
C GLU A 318 13.25 -18.79 2.84
N ARG A 319 12.52 -17.87 2.21
CA ARG A 319 11.06 -17.96 2.04
C ARG A 319 10.66 -17.42 0.67
N TYR A 320 9.65 -18.05 0.06
CA TYR A 320 9.10 -17.58 -1.22
C TYR A 320 8.08 -16.45 -0.94
N VAL A 321 8.46 -15.21 -1.21
CA VAL A 321 7.67 -14.01 -0.96
C VAL A 321 7.91 -12.95 -2.05
N PHE A 322 6.90 -12.12 -2.35
CA PHE A 322 6.98 -11.11 -3.41
C PHE A 322 7.36 -11.69 -4.78
N GLY A 323 6.87 -12.90 -5.09
CA GLY A 323 7.12 -13.61 -6.35
C GLY A 323 8.49 -14.26 -6.50
N ASN A 324 9.37 -14.21 -5.49
CA ASN A 324 10.74 -14.76 -5.56
C ASN A 324 11.11 -15.55 -4.30
N LEU A 325 12.06 -16.48 -4.41
CA LEU A 325 12.76 -17.01 -3.25
C LEU A 325 13.71 -15.94 -2.71
N ARG A 326 13.53 -15.52 -1.45
CA ARG A 326 14.32 -14.46 -0.82
C ARG A 326 14.84 -14.92 0.53
N THR A 327 15.99 -14.40 0.94
CA THR A 327 16.42 -14.51 2.33
C THR A 327 15.39 -13.81 3.23
N HIS A 328 15.08 -14.47 4.33
CA HIS A 328 14.03 -14.12 5.25
C HIS A 328 14.57 -14.20 6.68
N THR A 329 14.31 -13.18 7.49
CA THR A 329 14.73 -13.17 8.90
C THR A 329 13.54 -13.06 9.83
N VAL A 330 13.65 -13.66 11.02
CA VAL A 330 12.62 -13.58 12.06
C VAL A 330 13.27 -13.35 13.41
N THR A 331 12.83 -12.32 14.10
CA THR A 331 13.24 -12.01 15.47
C THR A 331 12.16 -12.49 16.43
N PHE A 332 12.57 -13.20 17.47
CA PHE A 332 11.73 -13.80 18.49
C PHE A 332 12.08 -13.25 19.87
N LEU A 333 11.06 -13.00 20.69
CA LEU A 333 11.18 -12.70 22.12
C LEU A 333 10.35 -13.72 22.90
N ASN A 334 10.95 -14.39 23.88
CA ASN A 334 10.36 -15.50 24.65
C ASN A 334 9.73 -16.57 23.74
N GLY A 335 10.46 -16.93 22.67
CA GLY A 335 10.03 -17.91 21.65
C GLY A 335 8.90 -17.46 20.71
N ARG A 336 8.45 -16.20 20.77
CA ARG A 336 7.38 -15.66 19.92
C ARG A 336 7.95 -14.71 18.85
N PRO A 337 7.61 -14.86 17.56
CA PRO A 337 8.05 -13.94 16.53
C PRO A 337 7.43 -12.55 16.76
N VAL A 338 8.27 -11.51 16.72
CA VAL A 338 7.86 -10.10 16.90
C VAL A 338 8.09 -9.25 15.66
N VAL A 339 9.09 -9.60 14.85
CA VAL A 339 9.55 -8.87 13.66
C VAL A 339 9.98 -9.90 12.60
N GLU A 340 9.53 -9.71 11.37
CA GLU A 340 9.92 -10.50 10.18
C GLU A 340 10.53 -9.57 9.14
N GLY A 341 11.64 -9.95 8.51
CA GLY A 341 12.37 -9.18 7.50
C GLY A 341 12.46 -9.92 6.17
N ALA A 342 12.28 -9.22 5.05
CA ALA A 342 12.39 -9.78 3.70
C ALA A 342 13.55 -9.17 2.92
N GLY A 343 14.36 -10.00 2.26
CA GLY A 343 15.54 -9.55 1.51
C GLY A 343 15.17 -8.61 0.36
N CYS A 344 15.87 -7.48 0.30
CA CYS A 344 15.75 -6.51 -0.80
C CYS A 344 16.16 -7.14 -2.14
N ASP A 345 15.82 -6.51 -3.26
CA ASP A 345 16.25 -7.01 -4.59
C ASP A 345 17.77 -7.02 -4.76
N ASP A 346 18.48 -6.11 -4.07
CA ASP A 346 19.94 -6.02 -4.03
C ASP A 346 20.60 -6.95 -2.99
N PHE A 347 19.83 -7.83 -2.31
CA PHE A 347 20.29 -8.59 -1.14
C PHE A 347 21.62 -9.33 -1.34
N ARG A 348 21.89 -9.85 -2.54
CA ARG A 348 23.17 -10.53 -2.86
C ARG A 348 24.41 -9.64 -2.62
N ILE A 349 24.24 -8.32 -2.69
CA ILE A 349 25.30 -7.31 -2.52
C ILE A 349 25.15 -6.63 -1.16
N SER A 350 23.94 -6.11 -0.84
CA SER A 350 23.70 -5.33 0.37
C SER A 350 23.65 -6.16 1.66
N LYS A 351 23.31 -7.45 1.53
CA LYS A 351 22.85 -8.34 2.61
C LYS A 351 21.74 -7.72 3.48
N SER A 352 20.96 -6.79 2.94
CA SER A 352 19.98 -6.01 3.68
C SER A 352 18.56 -6.51 3.46
N LEU A 353 17.78 -6.58 4.54
CA LEU A 353 16.36 -6.90 4.53
C LEU A 353 15.55 -5.69 4.98
N VAL A 354 14.33 -5.57 4.47
CA VAL A 354 13.35 -4.59 4.93
C VAL A 354 12.34 -5.21 5.88
N SER A 355 12.03 -4.51 6.96
CA SER A 355 10.95 -4.88 7.90
C SER A 355 10.09 -3.67 8.27
N PHE A 356 8.77 -3.86 8.27
CA PHE A 356 7.82 -2.75 8.45
C PHE A 356 7.89 -2.09 9.83
N ILE A 357 8.02 -0.76 9.79
CA ILE A 357 7.68 0.12 10.91
C ILE A 357 6.15 0.11 11.05
N ARG A 358 5.66 0.15 12.29
CA ARG A 358 4.23 0.25 12.57
C ARG A 358 3.96 1.35 13.58
N GLY A 359 2.86 2.06 13.37
CA GLY A 359 2.34 3.07 14.29
C GLY A 359 1.51 2.46 15.43
N ASP A 360 0.96 3.33 16.26
CA ASP A 360 0.18 2.96 17.45
C ASP A 360 -1.05 2.10 17.09
N GLY A 361 -1.18 0.92 17.70
CA GLY A 361 -2.23 -0.04 17.33
C GLY A 361 -1.90 -0.89 16.10
N GLY A 362 -0.70 -0.79 15.54
CA GLY A 362 -0.13 -1.78 14.63
C GLY A 362 -0.52 -1.64 13.16
N TYR A 363 -0.88 -0.44 12.72
CA TYR A 363 -1.02 -0.07 11.29
C TYR A 363 0.36 0.14 10.63
N LEU A 364 0.43 0.03 9.31
CA LEU A 364 1.63 0.38 8.52
C LEU A 364 1.69 1.91 8.35
N LEU A 365 2.87 2.49 8.48
CA LEU A 365 3.09 3.92 8.23
C LEU A 365 3.41 4.18 6.77
N ASP A 366 2.84 5.21 6.16
CA ASP A 366 3.13 5.70 4.81
C ASP A 366 3.75 7.13 4.81
N SER A 367 3.77 7.81 5.95
CA SER A 367 4.44 9.11 6.14
C SER A 367 5.60 9.04 7.13
N ARG A 368 6.69 9.78 6.84
CA ARG A 368 7.80 9.99 7.78
C ARG A 368 7.44 10.91 8.95
N ASP A 369 6.41 11.73 8.79
CA ASP A 369 5.95 12.65 9.85
C ASP A 369 5.27 11.90 11.00
N ASP A 370 4.59 10.80 10.68
CA ASP A 370 3.93 9.90 11.64
C ASP A 370 4.89 8.85 12.23
N MET A 371 6.19 8.90 11.88
CA MET A 371 7.19 7.94 12.33
C MET A 371 7.63 8.22 13.79
N PRO A 372 7.54 7.24 14.71
CA PRO A 372 8.02 7.41 16.08
C PRO A 372 9.51 7.81 16.10
N ALA A 373 9.86 8.79 16.93
CA ALA A 373 11.21 9.36 16.97
C ALA A 373 12.32 8.33 17.28
N THR A 374 11.98 7.22 17.96
CA THR A 374 12.86 6.08 18.25
C THR A 374 13.32 5.32 16.99
N TYR A 375 12.62 5.45 15.87
CA TYR A 375 13.03 4.86 14.59
C TYR A 375 14.02 5.73 13.79
N ARG A 376 14.35 6.95 14.25
CA ARG A 376 15.29 7.85 13.56
C ARG A 376 16.75 7.36 13.53
N GLU A 377 17.10 6.39 14.37
CA GLU A 377 18.44 5.77 14.39
C GLU A 377 18.61 4.66 13.34
N PHE A 378 17.52 4.25 12.68
CA PHE A 378 17.56 3.25 11.61
C PHE A 378 17.70 3.91 10.22
N ASP A 379 18.24 3.17 9.26
CA ASP A 379 17.99 3.45 7.84
C ASP A 379 16.51 3.14 7.54
N VAL A 380 15.76 4.15 7.09
CA VAL A 380 14.30 4.06 6.87
C VAL A 380 13.99 4.36 5.42
N VAL A 381 13.28 3.42 4.80
CA VAL A 381 12.97 3.33 3.37
C VAL A 381 11.49 2.99 3.17
N PHE A 382 10.95 3.14 1.96
CA PHE A 382 9.66 2.53 1.60
C PHE A 382 9.90 1.12 1.06
N GLN A 383 9.11 0.13 1.49
CA GLN A 383 9.32 -1.26 1.05
C GLN A 383 9.27 -1.41 -0.48
N LYS A 384 8.34 -0.71 -1.16
CA LYS A 384 8.22 -0.70 -2.62
C LYS A 384 9.48 -0.27 -3.38
N ASP A 385 10.37 0.51 -2.75
CA ASP A 385 11.59 1.02 -3.38
C ASP A 385 12.74 0.01 -3.28
N GLU A 386 12.63 -0.96 -2.36
CA GLU A 386 13.64 -2.01 -2.07
C GLU A 386 13.24 -3.40 -2.60
N ILE A 387 11.95 -3.61 -2.89
CA ILE A 387 11.39 -4.87 -3.40
C ILE A 387 10.46 -4.55 -4.58
N ALA A 388 10.93 -4.83 -5.80
CA ALA A 388 10.12 -4.71 -7.02
C ALA A 388 9.12 -5.87 -7.11
N SER A 389 7.91 -5.65 -6.60
CA SER A 389 6.80 -6.60 -6.68
C SER A 389 5.45 -5.87 -6.60
N PRO A 390 4.41 -6.31 -7.33
CA PRO A 390 3.05 -5.79 -7.16
C PRO A 390 2.50 -5.93 -5.74
N ASP A 391 3.01 -6.91 -4.97
CA ASP A 391 2.61 -7.14 -3.58
C ASP A 391 3.33 -6.24 -2.57
N ALA A 392 4.45 -5.60 -2.95
CA ALA A 392 5.22 -4.71 -2.09
C ALA A 392 4.39 -3.48 -1.70
N LYS A 393 4.52 -3.03 -0.45
CA LYS A 393 3.67 -1.94 0.09
C LYS A 393 4.36 -0.59 0.02
N ASP A 394 3.54 0.43 -0.22
CA ASP A 394 3.91 1.83 -0.06
C ASP A 394 3.89 2.19 1.44
N ALA A 395 4.81 1.61 2.19
CA ALA A 395 4.90 1.76 3.63
C ALA A 395 6.35 1.75 4.10
N LEU A 396 6.61 2.50 5.17
CA LEU A 396 7.90 2.62 5.82
C LEU A 396 8.37 1.30 6.41
N ALA A 397 9.64 1.01 6.16
CA ALA A 397 10.37 -0.11 6.67
C ALA A 397 11.75 0.34 7.15
N VAL A 398 12.28 -0.33 8.17
CA VAL A 398 13.71 -0.27 8.49
C VAL A 398 14.47 -1.18 7.53
N LYS A 399 15.63 -0.71 7.04
CA LYS A 399 16.57 -1.49 6.24
C LYS A 399 17.72 -1.93 7.16
N ILE A 400 17.83 -3.23 7.42
CA ILE A 400 18.79 -3.81 8.38
C ILE A 400 19.53 -4.96 7.69
N ARG A 401 20.85 -5.05 7.89
CA ARG A 401 21.64 -6.18 7.39
C ARG A 401 21.29 -7.50 8.10
N GLU A 402 21.47 -8.62 7.42
CA GLU A 402 21.23 -9.97 7.98
C GLU A 402 22.07 -10.26 9.23
N ASP A 403 23.26 -9.65 9.32
CA ASP A 403 24.24 -9.85 10.39
C ASP A 403 24.18 -8.79 11.50
N ASP A 404 23.32 -7.76 11.37
CA ASP A 404 23.18 -6.70 12.37
C ASP A 404 22.14 -7.06 13.43
N VAL A 405 22.48 -8.07 14.23
CA VAL A 405 21.61 -8.65 15.26
C VAL A 405 21.20 -7.63 16.33
N ALA A 406 22.04 -6.61 16.58
CA ALA A 406 21.74 -5.54 17.54
C ALA A 406 20.59 -4.65 17.06
N HIS A 407 20.59 -4.22 15.79
CA HIS A 407 19.48 -3.46 15.23
C HIS A 407 18.21 -4.30 15.06
N TRP A 408 18.32 -5.61 14.79
CA TRP A 408 17.17 -6.53 14.85
C TRP A 408 16.57 -6.65 16.26
N ALA A 409 17.42 -6.72 17.30
CA ALA A 409 16.98 -6.71 18.69
C ALA A 409 16.31 -5.39 19.07
N LEU A 410 16.88 -4.25 18.67
CA LEU A 410 16.27 -2.93 18.89
C LEU A 410 14.93 -2.79 18.17
N HIS A 411 14.81 -3.22 16.91
CA HIS A 411 13.54 -3.21 16.20
C HIS A 411 12.51 -4.13 16.89
N GLY A 412 12.92 -5.31 17.36
CA GLY A 412 12.09 -6.21 18.17
C GLY A 412 11.62 -5.57 19.49
N ALA A 413 12.50 -4.86 20.18
CA ALA A 413 12.18 -4.09 21.39
C ALA A 413 11.17 -2.99 21.10
N LEU A 414 11.43 -2.12 20.12
CA LEU A 414 10.52 -1.04 19.72
C LEU A 414 9.15 -1.57 19.30
N ARG A 415 9.11 -2.69 18.56
CA ARG A 415 7.85 -3.34 18.16
C ARG A 415 7.06 -3.93 19.34
N ARG A 416 7.73 -4.20 20.47
CA ARG A 416 7.11 -4.62 21.74
C ARG A 416 6.71 -3.44 22.62
N LEU A 417 7.43 -2.33 22.53
CA LEU A 417 7.35 -1.12 23.36
C LEU A 417 6.39 -0.03 22.88
N LEU A 418 5.68 -0.21 21.75
CA LEU A 418 4.62 0.71 21.31
C LEU A 418 3.36 0.56 22.19
N VAL A 419 3.54 0.92 23.46
CA VAL A 419 2.58 1.23 24.50
C VAL A 419 2.78 2.72 24.81
N PRO A 420 1.73 3.56 24.89
CA PRO A 420 1.93 5.01 25.03
C PRO A 420 2.57 5.38 26.37
N GLY A 421 3.64 6.17 26.36
CA GLY A 421 4.00 7.02 27.52
C GLY A 421 5.47 7.22 27.87
N GLU A 422 6.38 6.27 27.57
CA GLU A 422 7.76 6.34 28.10
C GLU A 422 8.82 6.73 27.05
N GLN A 423 9.63 7.72 27.41
CA GLN A 423 10.80 8.14 26.62
C GLN A 423 11.92 7.12 26.79
N ALA A 424 12.22 6.37 25.73
CA ALA A 424 13.38 5.48 25.66
C ALA A 424 14.69 6.29 25.65
N ASN A 425 15.22 6.58 26.85
CA ASN A 425 16.45 7.33 26.99
C ASN A 425 17.69 6.44 26.75
N ARG A 426 18.45 6.79 25.69
CA ARG A 426 19.88 6.49 25.49
C ARG A 426 20.28 5.01 25.61
N VAL A 427 20.22 4.31 24.47
CA VAL A 427 20.74 2.95 24.27
C VAL A 427 22.23 2.87 24.63
N VAL A 428 22.63 1.83 25.37
CA VAL A 428 24.05 1.53 25.69
C VAL A 428 24.35 0.08 25.30
N ILE A 429 24.94 -0.11 24.12
CA ILE A 429 25.35 -1.44 23.64
C ILE A 429 26.68 -1.82 24.29
N LYS A 430 26.64 -2.55 25.42
CA LYS A 430 27.76 -3.38 25.87
C LYS A 430 27.65 -4.74 25.19
N GLY A 431 28.76 -5.29 24.68
CA GLY A 431 28.79 -6.63 24.06
C GLY A 431 29.25 -6.66 22.59
N SER A 432 29.26 -5.53 21.89
CA SER A 432 30.01 -5.45 20.62
C SER A 432 31.50 -5.52 20.93
N SER A 433 32.12 -6.67 20.65
CA SER A 433 33.57 -6.73 20.51
C SER A 433 33.96 -5.86 19.33
N ARG A 434 34.48 -4.66 19.62
CA ARG A 434 35.29 -3.90 18.68
C ARG A 434 36.61 -4.65 18.42
N ALA A 435 36.53 -5.77 17.70
CA ALA A 435 37.56 -6.08 16.73
C ALA A 435 37.74 -4.80 15.90
N HIS A 436 38.93 -4.19 15.99
CA HIS A 436 39.14 -2.84 15.47
C HIS A 436 38.77 -2.80 13.98
N ALA A 437 37.62 -2.22 13.68
CA ALA A 437 37.35 -1.69 12.36
C ALA A 437 38.48 -0.67 12.11
N PRO A 438 39.25 -0.80 11.01
CA PRO A 438 40.20 0.25 10.65
C PRO A 438 39.42 1.56 10.46
N ASP A 439 40.10 2.68 10.66
CA ASP A 439 39.53 4.02 10.58
C ASP A 439 38.56 4.15 9.39
N PRO A 440 37.31 4.64 9.57
CA PRO A 440 36.36 4.83 8.49
C PRO A 440 36.93 5.57 7.27
N GLU A 441 37.81 6.55 7.45
CA GLU A 441 38.51 7.21 6.34
C GLU A 441 39.49 6.26 5.64
N GLU A 442 40.25 5.47 6.39
CA GLU A 442 41.22 4.51 5.83
C GLU A 442 40.50 3.35 5.11
N VAL A 443 39.34 2.91 5.59
CA VAL A 443 38.50 1.90 4.92
C VAL A 443 37.85 2.46 3.66
N LEU A 444 37.36 3.72 3.67
CA LEU A 444 36.88 4.41 2.45
C LEU A 444 38.00 4.52 1.41
N MET A 445 39.19 4.95 1.82
CA MET A 445 40.37 5.09 0.96
C MET A 445 40.86 3.76 0.38
N ARG A 446 40.76 2.65 1.14
CA ARG A 446 41.15 1.31 0.68
C ARG A 446 40.11 0.65 -0.22
N LYS A 447 38.80 0.87 0.00
CA LYS A 447 37.72 0.30 -0.84
C LYS A 447 37.50 1.06 -2.16
N SER A 448 37.57 2.39 -2.16
CA SER A 448 37.31 3.21 -3.37
C SER A 448 38.26 2.90 -4.54
N ARG A 449 39.49 2.43 -4.25
CA ARG A 449 40.52 2.07 -5.23
C ARG A 449 40.23 0.81 -6.07
N ARG A 450 39.15 0.05 -5.78
CA ARG A 450 38.82 -1.19 -6.52
C ARG A 450 37.48 -1.20 -7.26
N SER A 451 36.58 -0.25 -7.02
CA SER A 451 35.22 -0.23 -7.62
C SER A 451 34.95 0.93 -8.58
N SER A 452 35.94 1.79 -8.84
CA SER A 452 35.76 2.98 -9.69
C SER A 452 36.92 3.15 -10.67
N LEU A 453 36.64 3.75 -11.84
CA LEU A 453 37.68 4.14 -12.79
C LEU A 453 38.62 5.18 -12.16
N SER A 454 39.86 5.28 -12.65
CA SER A 454 40.74 6.39 -12.27
C SER A 454 40.12 7.73 -12.64
N GLY A 455 40.39 8.81 -11.90
CA GLY A 455 39.76 10.11 -12.14
C GLY A 455 39.93 10.66 -13.57
N ARG A 456 41.00 10.27 -14.28
CA ARG A 456 41.20 10.58 -15.71
C ARG A 456 40.28 9.76 -16.61
N ALA A 457 40.12 8.46 -16.33
CA ALA A 457 39.22 7.59 -17.09
C ALA A 457 37.73 7.89 -16.81
N GLN A 458 37.37 8.30 -15.58
CA GLN A 458 36.01 8.77 -15.29
C GLN A 458 35.64 10.00 -16.12
N LYS A 459 36.55 10.97 -16.27
CA LYS A 459 36.32 12.15 -17.13
C LYS A 459 36.13 11.77 -18.60
N ALA A 460 37.02 10.95 -19.15
CA ALA A 460 36.90 10.49 -20.54
C ALA A 460 35.57 9.74 -20.80
N THR A 461 35.13 8.88 -19.87
CA THR A 461 33.82 8.21 -19.98
C THR A 461 32.65 9.19 -19.87
N ALA A 462 32.73 10.19 -18.99
CA ALA A 462 31.71 11.23 -18.88
C ALA A 462 31.65 12.11 -20.15
N GLU A 463 32.79 12.46 -20.73
CA GLU A 463 32.88 13.20 -22.00
C GLU A 463 32.25 12.43 -23.17
N LEU A 464 32.50 11.12 -23.29
CA LEU A 464 31.83 10.25 -24.27
C LEU A 464 30.30 10.22 -24.10
N ILE A 465 29.81 10.19 -22.85
CA ILE A 465 28.36 10.25 -22.57
C ILE A 465 27.77 11.59 -23.03
N ILE A 466 28.43 12.72 -22.74
CA ILE A 466 27.97 14.06 -23.16
C ILE A 466 28.02 14.22 -24.69
N GLN A 467 29.07 13.70 -25.34
CA GLN A 467 29.19 13.72 -26.79
C GLN A 467 28.07 12.89 -27.44
N PHE A 468 27.83 11.67 -26.96
CA PHE A 468 26.73 10.83 -27.43
C PHE A 468 25.36 11.52 -27.32
N GLY A 469 25.05 12.12 -26.16
CA GLY A 469 23.81 12.88 -25.98
C GLY A 469 23.68 14.05 -26.96
N SER A 470 24.78 14.74 -27.22
CA SER A 470 24.86 15.85 -28.18
C SER A 470 24.70 15.40 -29.64
N GLU A 471 25.24 14.24 -30.00
CA GLU A 471 25.11 13.63 -31.33
C GLU A 471 23.68 13.11 -31.55
N VAL A 472 23.12 12.37 -30.60
CA VAL A 472 21.71 11.93 -30.63
C VAL A 472 20.76 13.13 -30.75
N THR A 473 21.04 14.26 -30.09
CA THR A 473 20.22 15.48 -30.21
C THR A 473 20.37 16.17 -31.57
N LYS A 474 21.51 16.03 -32.26
CA LYS A 474 21.78 16.65 -33.57
C LYS A 474 21.39 15.78 -34.76
N SER A 475 21.42 14.45 -34.61
CA SER A 475 21.22 13.51 -35.71
C SER A 475 19.82 12.90 -35.76
N ASP A 476 18.87 13.34 -34.92
CA ASP A 476 17.54 12.74 -34.81
C ASP A 476 16.56 13.26 -35.89
N PRO A 477 16.18 12.44 -36.91
CA PRO A 477 15.17 12.84 -37.88
C PRO A 477 13.77 12.97 -37.25
N VAL A 478 13.56 12.36 -36.07
CA VAL A 478 12.29 12.31 -35.32
C VAL A 478 12.04 13.63 -34.57
N ALA A 479 12.94 14.63 -34.64
CA ALA A 479 12.62 16.00 -34.21
C ALA A 479 11.45 16.61 -35.01
N ASN A 480 11.22 16.13 -36.24
CA ASN A 480 10.11 16.49 -37.13
C ASN A 480 9.01 15.41 -37.21
N SER A 481 9.02 14.39 -36.34
CA SER A 481 7.91 13.42 -36.31
C SER A 481 6.63 14.07 -35.82
N LEU A 482 5.51 13.66 -36.39
CA LEU A 482 4.18 13.94 -35.86
C LEU A 482 3.94 13.06 -34.63
N LEU A 483 3.21 13.59 -33.64
CA LEU A 483 2.64 12.83 -32.51
C LEU A 483 1.28 12.22 -32.89
N ALA A 484 0.51 12.95 -33.68
CA ALA A 484 -0.79 12.53 -34.21
C ALA A 484 -0.67 11.97 -35.63
N SER A 485 -1.69 11.26 -36.10
CA SER A 485 -1.72 10.61 -37.42
C SER A 485 -1.89 11.62 -38.57
N SER A 486 -2.32 12.86 -38.26
CA SER A 486 -2.52 13.94 -39.24
C SER A 486 -1.77 15.22 -38.84
N LYS A 487 -1.39 16.02 -39.85
CA LYS A 487 -0.72 17.31 -39.64
C LYS A 487 -1.57 18.30 -38.86
N ASP A 488 -2.89 18.31 -39.07
CA ASP A 488 -3.80 19.25 -38.41
C ASP A 488 -4.00 18.90 -36.92
N ALA A 489 -4.06 17.60 -36.58
CA ALA A 489 -4.10 17.14 -35.20
C ALA A 489 -2.78 17.42 -34.47
N ASP A 490 -1.64 17.17 -35.12
CA ASP A 490 -0.31 17.46 -34.57
C ASP A 490 -0.09 18.97 -34.38
N GLN A 491 -0.54 19.79 -35.33
CA GLN A 491 -0.49 21.25 -35.20
C GLN A 491 -1.41 21.77 -34.08
N LEU A 492 -2.58 21.16 -33.86
CA LEU A 492 -3.45 21.50 -32.74
C LEU A 492 -2.74 21.24 -31.41
N ILE A 493 -2.19 20.04 -31.21
CA ILE A 493 -1.47 19.65 -29.99
C ILE A 493 -0.30 20.59 -29.67
N ARG A 494 0.44 21.04 -30.68
CA ARG A 494 1.58 21.96 -30.49
C ARG A 494 1.17 23.38 -30.12
N ARG A 495 -0.05 23.81 -30.44
CA ARG A 495 -0.52 25.21 -30.28
C ARG A 495 -1.53 25.39 -29.15
N ASP A 496 -2.23 24.33 -28.78
CA ASP A 496 -3.28 24.33 -27.76
C ASP A 496 -2.81 23.48 -26.54
N PRO A 497 -2.47 24.12 -25.40
CA PRO A 497 -2.02 23.45 -24.19
C PRO A 497 -3.04 22.44 -23.63
N PHE A 498 -4.34 22.69 -23.82
CA PHE A 498 -5.38 21.77 -23.35
C PHE A 498 -5.52 20.58 -24.31
N ALA A 499 -5.32 20.79 -25.63
CA ALA A 499 -5.20 19.69 -26.58
C ALA A 499 -4.03 18.76 -26.26
N PHE A 500 -2.87 19.29 -25.88
CA PHE A 500 -1.73 18.47 -25.43
C PHE A 500 -2.08 17.64 -24.18
N LEU A 501 -2.74 18.24 -23.19
CA LEU A 501 -3.17 17.55 -21.97
C LEU A 501 -4.15 16.40 -22.27
N VAL A 502 -5.16 16.65 -23.11
CA VAL A 502 -6.10 15.62 -23.57
C VAL A 502 -5.38 14.51 -24.33
N GLY A 503 -4.41 14.84 -25.19
CA GLY A 503 -3.58 13.85 -25.90
C GLY A 503 -2.85 12.89 -24.95
N ILE A 504 -2.22 13.41 -23.89
CA ILE A 504 -1.57 12.58 -22.85
C ILE A 504 -2.56 11.72 -22.07
N ILE A 505 -3.73 12.26 -21.72
CA ILE A 505 -4.79 11.49 -21.03
C ILE A 505 -5.24 10.31 -21.90
N CYS A 506 -5.39 10.53 -23.21
CA CYS A 506 -5.82 9.52 -24.18
C CYS A 506 -4.71 8.61 -24.72
N ASP A 507 -3.43 8.91 -24.47
CA ASP A 507 -2.28 8.10 -24.90
C ASP A 507 -2.35 6.67 -24.33
N GLY A 508 -2.37 5.65 -25.18
CA GLY A 508 -2.63 4.27 -24.77
C GLY A 508 -2.31 3.27 -25.89
N SER A 509 -1.69 2.14 -25.53
CA SER A 509 -1.00 1.24 -26.46
C SER A 509 -1.90 0.25 -27.22
N SER A 510 -3.20 0.54 -27.41
CA SER A 510 -4.16 -0.44 -27.96
C SER A 510 -5.44 0.13 -28.60
N SER A 511 -5.51 1.41 -28.96
CA SER A 511 -6.67 2.01 -29.65
C SER A 511 -6.57 2.00 -31.19
N VAL A 512 -7.73 2.04 -31.87
CA VAL A 512 -7.87 2.03 -33.34
C VAL A 512 -7.34 3.33 -33.98
N SER A 513 -7.37 4.42 -33.23
CA SER A 513 -6.74 5.72 -33.55
C SER A 513 -5.64 6.04 -32.54
N SER A 514 -4.69 6.89 -32.89
CA SER A 514 -3.71 7.38 -31.92
C SER A 514 -4.43 8.18 -30.83
N GLY A 515 -4.01 8.04 -29.56
CA GLY A 515 -4.49 8.89 -28.45
C GLY A 515 -4.28 10.39 -28.73
N TRP A 516 -3.32 10.71 -29.61
CA TRP A 516 -2.99 12.04 -30.08
C TRP A 516 -3.92 12.57 -31.19
N ASP A 517 -4.74 11.73 -31.84
CA ASP A 517 -5.78 12.23 -32.76
C ASP A 517 -7.03 12.74 -32.01
N ILE A 518 -7.24 12.27 -30.78
CA ILE A 518 -8.45 12.52 -29.99
C ILE A 518 -8.77 14.01 -29.76
N PRO A 519 -7.79 14.89 -29.42
CA PRO A 519 -8.08 16.33 -29.25
C PRO A 519 -8.67 16.98 -30.51
N TYR A 520 -8.21 16.57 -31.70
CA TYR A 520 -8.69 17.09 -32.97
C TYR A 520 -10.08 16.55 -33.34
N LEU A 521 -10.29 15.25 -33.17
CA LEU A 521 -11.58 14.61 -33.40
C LEU A 521 -12.65 15.16 -32.44
N LEU A 522 -12.30 15.36 -31.17
CA LEU A 522 -13.17 15.94 -30.16
C LEU A 522 -13.49 17.42 -30.48
N LYS A 523 -12.49 18.21 -30.87
CA LYS A 523 -12.68 19.59 -31.34
C LYS A 523 -13.60 19.69 -32.56
N THR A 524 -13.49 18.73 -33.48
CA THR A 524 -14.35 18.65 -34.67
C THR A 524 -15.80 18.35 -34.30
N ARG A 525 -16.03 17.38 -33.38
CA ARG A 525 -17.38 16.97 -32.96
C ARG A 525 -18.07 17.97 -32.03
N LEU A 526 -17.33 18.69 -31.18
CA LEU A 526 -17.87 19.75 -30.32
C LEU A 526 -17.93 21.13 -31.00
N GLY A 527 -17.14 21.35 -32.04
CA GLY A 527 -16.85 22.69 -32.60
C GLY A 527 -15.90 23.54 -31.74
N HIS A 528 -15.40 23.03 -30.62
CA HIS A 528 -14.43 23.69 -29.73
C HIS A 528 -13.62 22.67 -28.91
N LEU A 529 -12.53 23.14 -28.29
CA LEU A 529 -11.82 22.39 -27.25
C LEU A 529 -11.62 23.24 -25.97
N ASP A 530 -12.51 24.21 -25.75
CA ASP A 530 -12.51 25.10 -24.58
C ASP A 530 -12.88 24.36 -23.28
N PRO A 531 -12.01 24.36 -22.25
CA PRO A 531 -12.28 23.68 -20.97
C PRO A 531 -13.44 24.30 -20.17
N TYR A 532 -13.76 25.59 -20.32
CA TYR A 532 -14.94 26.18 -19.67
C TYR A 532 -16.23 25.60 -20.22
N ARG A 533 -16.30 25.43 -21.54
CA ARG A 533 -17.47 24.86 -22.22
C ARG A 533 -17.60 23.36 -21.99
N ILE A 534 -16.48 22.63 -21.98
CA ILE A 534 -16.45 21.19 -21.68
C ILE A 534 -16.91 20.94 -20.23
N ARG A 535 -16.45 21.74 -19.27
CA ARG A 535 -16.91 21.74 -17.87
C ARG A 535 -18.42 22.00 -17.76
N ALA A 536 -18.96 22.92 -18.57
CA ALA A 536 -20.37 23.32 -18.50
C ALA A 536 -21.34 22.31 -19.13
N ASP A 537 -20.91 21.54 -20.14
CA ASP A 537 -21.75 20.55 -20.83
C ASP A 537 -21.04 19.19 -20.99
N TYR A 538 -21.05 18.42 -19.90
CA TYR A 538 -20.61 17.02 -19.89
C TYR A 538 -21.40 16.14 -20.88
N LEU A 539 -22.68 16.44 -21.16
CA LEU A 539 -23.50 15.64 -22.07
C LEU A 539 -23.12 15.86 -23.54
N ALA A 540 -22.66 17.06 -23.90
CA ALA A 540 -22.04 17.31 -25.20
C ALA A 540 -20.68 16.61 -25.31
N LEU A 541 -19.82 16.69 -24.28
CA LEU A 541 -18.55 15.94 -24.23
C LEU A 541 -18.80 14.44 -24.45
N ARG A 542 -19.71 13.83 -23.69
CA ARG A 542 -20.01 12.40 -23.77
C ARG A 542 -20.55 12.00 -25.14
N ARG A 543 -21.46 12.79 -25.74
CA ARG A 543 -21.95 12.57 -27.10
C ARG A 543 -20.81 12.65 -28.13
N ALA A 544 -19.97 13.69 -28.06
CA ALA A 544 -18.83 13.84 -28.95
C ALA A 544 -17.79 12.70 -28.80
N MET A 545 -17.61 12.13 -27.60
CA MET A 545 -16.74 10.97 -27.39
C MET A 545 -17.32 9.67 -27.96
N LEU A 546 -18.66 9.51 -28.01
CA LEU A 546 -19.35 8.28 -28.41
C LEU A 546 -19.84 8.25 -29.88
N GLU A 547 -20.22 9.39 -30.46
CA GLU A 547 -21.01 9.46 -31.71
C GLU A 547 -20.25 10.18 -32.84
N PRO A 548 -20.32 9.72 -34.11
CA PRO A 548 -21.08 8.55 -34.60
C PRO A 548 -20.43 7.20 -34.26
N THR A 549 -19.16 7.20 -33.87
CA THR A 549 -18.42 6.03 -33.37
C THR A 549 -17.57 6.42 -32.16
N PRO A 550 -17.37 5.53 -31.17
CA PRO A 550 -16.52 5.82 -30.03
C PRO A 550 -15.10 6.18 -30.45
N LEU A 551 -14.56 7.26 -29.89
CA LEU A 551 -13.21 7.74 -30.20
C LEU A 551 -12.09 6.84 -29.64
N LEU A 552 -12.38 6.04 -28.62
CA LEU A 552 -11.45 5.15 -27.93
C LEU A 552 -12.17 3.87 -27.47
N ALA A 553 -11.41 2.81 -27.19
CA ALA A 553 -11.96 1.61 -26.55
C ALA A 553 -12.40 1.90 -25.09
N GLN A 554 -11.58 2.60 -24.31
CA GLN A 554 -11.91 3.07 -22.95
C GLN A 554 -12.67 4.42 -22.97
N VAL A 555 -13.68 4.56 -23.85
CA VAL A 555 -14.37 5.84 -24.08
C VAL A 555 -15.01 6.42 -22.82
N ASN A 556 -15.54 5.58 -21.92
CA ASN A 556 -16.16 6.04 -20.68
C ASN A 556 -15.12 6.66 -19.73
N ASP A 557 -14.04 5.95 -19.43
CA ASP A 557 -12.99 6.42 -18.52
C ASP A 557 -12.31 7.69 -19.06
N ALA A 558 -11.99 7.71 -20.37
CA ALA A 558 -11.45 8.89 -21.03
C ALA A 558 -12.40 10.10 -21.00
N THR A 559 -13.73 9.88 -21.08
CA THR A 559 -14.73 10.95 -20.95
C THR A 559 -14.69 11.57 -19.55
N GLU A 560 -14.64 10.76 -18.49
CA GLU A 560 -14.54 11.26 -17.11
C GLU A 560 -13.20 11.99 -16.88
N TRP A 561 -12.08 11.43 -17.35
CA TRP A 561 -10.76 12.05 -17.19
C TRP A 561 -10.65 13.40 -17.91
N ILE A 562 -11.23 13.54 -19.11
CA ILE A 562 -11.28 14.81 -19.84
C ILE A 562 -12.18 15.82 -19.12
N ALA A 563 -13.32 15.39 -18.55
CA ALA A 563 -14.21 16.25 -17.77
C ALA A 563 -13.54 16.76 -16.49
N GLU A 564 -12.85 15.89 -15.74
CA GLU A 564 -12.09 16.29 -14.55
C GLU A 564 -10.91 17.20 -14.91
N ALA A 565 -10.20 16.91 -16.01
CA ALA A 565 -9.14 17.78 -16.50
C ALA A 565 -9.65 19.19 -16.85
N ALA A 566 -10.84 19.29 -17.46
CA ALA A 566 -11.50 20.56 -17.71
C ALA A 566 -11.89 21.29 -16.40
N ASP A 567 -12.49 20.61 -15.41
CA ASP A 567 -12.79 21.18 -14.09
C ASP A 567 -11.53 21.75 -13.41
N ARG A 568 -10.48 20.94 -13.39
CA ARG A 568 -9.20 21.25 -12.73
C ARG A 568 -8.44 22.38 -13.45
N VAL A 569 -8.41 22.38 -14.77
CA VAL A 569 -7.82 23.47 -15.57
C VAL A 569 -8.56 24.79 -15.32
N VAL A 570 -9.89 24.77 -15.25
CA VAL A 570 -10.68 25.97 -14.91
C VAL A 570 -10.40 26.44 -13.48
N ARG A 571 -10.48 25.56 -12.47
CA ARG A 571 -10.39 25.95 -11.04
C ARG A 571 -8.98 26.29 -10.57
N VAL A 572 -7.98 25.51 -10.97
CA VAL A 572 -6.60 25.61 -10.46
C VAL A 572 -5.73 26.46 -11.38
N TYR A 573 -5.97 26.38 -12.68
CA TYR A 573 -5.12 27.02 -13.70
C TYR A 573 -5.83 28.17 -14.44
N GLY A 574 -7.07 28.52 -14.06
CA GLY A 574 -7.80 29.65 -14.64
C GLY A 574 -8.10 29.50 -16.13
N GLY A 575 -8.40 28.27 -16.56
CA GLY A 575 -8.71 27.93 -17.96
C GLY A 575 -7.48 27.69 -18.86
N ASP A 576 -6.28 28.04 -18.39
CA ASP A 576 -5.04 27.99 -19.17
C ASP A 576 -4.17 26.81 -18.74
N ALA A 577 -4.25 25.70 -19.49
CA ALA A 577 -3.50 24.49 -19.18
C ALA A 577 -1.96 24.68 -19.29
N ALA A 578 -1.46 25.70 -20.01
CA ALA A 578 -0.02 25.94 -20.05
C ALA A 578 0.54 26.27 -18.67
N ARG A 579 -0.26 26.83 -17.75
CA ARG A 579 0.20 27.17 -16.38
C ARG A 579 0.66 25.97 -15.56
N ILE A 580 0.33 24.75 -15.97
CA ILE A 580 0.91 23.52 -15.39
C ILE A 580 2.45 23.54 -15.52
N TRP A 581 2.97 24.02 -16.66
CA TRP A 581 4.40 23.98 -17.01
C TRP A 581 5.05 25.34 -17.38
N ARG A 582 4.29 26.43 -17.49
CA ARG A 582 4.78 27.77 -17.90
C ARG A 582 5.81 28.39 -16.93
N THR A 583 5.92 27.89 -15.71
CA THR A 583 6.75 28.49 -14.63
C THR A 583 8.20 27.95 -14.58
N ARG A 584 8.78 27.48 -15.70
CA ARG A 584 10.04 26.70 -15.75
C ARG A 584 10.18 25.67 -14.59
N PRO A 585 9.21 24.75 -14.40
CA PRO A 585 9.24 23.80 -13.30
C PRO A 585 10.45 22.88 -13.36
N ASN A 586 10.85 22.32 -12.22
CA ASN A 586 11.69 21.13 -12.18
C ASN A 586 10.91 19.97 -12.85
N PRO A 587 11.52 19.14 -13.72
CA PRO A 587 10.87 17.97 -14.35
C PRO A 587 10.12 17.05 -13.38
N THR A 588 10.65 16.81 -12.18
CA THR A 588 9.98 16.02 -11.12
C THR A 588 8.73 16.72 -10.59
N GLN A 589 8.77 18.04 -10.39
CA GLN A 589 7.60 18.82 -9.98
C GLN A 589 6.54 18.86 -11.09
N LEU A 590 6.95 18.92 -12.36
CA LEU A 590 6.03 18.83 -13.49
C LEU A 590 5.37 17.45 -13.57
N ALA A 591 6.14 16.37 -13.43
CA ALA A 591 5.61 15.01 -13.37
C ALA A 591 4.56 14.86 -12.24
N LEU A 592 4.84 15.40 -11.04
CA LEU A 592 3.89 15.41 -9.91
C LEU A 592 2.64 16.28 -10.18
N ARG A 593 2.78 17.42 -10.87
CA ARG A 593 1.61 18.24 -11.29
C ARG A 593 0.75 17.51 -12.31
N LEU A 594 1.36 16.77 -13.24
CA LEU A 594 0.67 15.99 -14.27
C LEU A 594 -0.01 14.74 -13.70
N GLN A 595 0.58 14.09 -12.69
CA GLN A 595 -0.03 12.96 -11.97
C GLN A 595 -1.31 13.33 -11.19
N ARG A 596 -1.60 14.62 -11.01
CA ARG A 596 -2.86 15.11 -10.42
C ARG A 596 -4.04 15.14 -11.39
N PHE A 597 -3.86 14.69 -12.63
CA PHE A 597 -4.94 14.52 -13.60
C PHE A 597 -5.24 13.03 -13.76
N ALA A 598 -6.50 12.63 -13.60
CA ALA A 598 -6.91 11.25 -13.81
C ALA A 598 -6.53 10.77 -15.22
N GLY A 599 -6.16 9.49 -15.33
CA GLY A 599 -5.60 8.91 -16.56
C GLY A 599 -4.11 9.18 -16.79
N ILE A 600 -3.42 10.01 -15.98
CA ILE A 600 -1.97 10.27 -16.09
C ILE A 600 -1.17 9.61 -14.96
N GLY A 601 -0.77 8.34 -15.14
CA GLY A 601 0.15 7.66 -14.23
C GLY A 601 1.62 8.11 -14.37
N LYS A 602 2.50 7.62 -13.47
CA LYS A 602 3.94 7.93 -13.43
C LYS A 602 4.61 7.89 -14.81
N THR A 603 4.43 6.81 -15.57
CA THR A 603 4.98 6.63 -16.93
C THR A 603 4.52 7.74 -17.89
N LYS A 604 3.22 8.03 -17.95
CA LYS A 604 2.67 9.09 -18.80
C LYS A 604 3.16 10.47 -18.38
N SER A 605 3.34 10.72 -17.08
CA SER A 605 3.85 12.02 -16.60
C SER A 605 5.32 12.27 -17.01
N HIS A 606 6.14 11.21 -17.07
CA HIS A 606 7.51 11.30 -17.59
C HIS A 606 7.52 11.48 -19.10
N ILE A 607 6.70 10.73 -19.85
CA ILE A 607 6.51 10.89 -21.30
C ILE A 607 6.07 12.32 -21.61
N ALA A 608 5.03 12.84 -20.95
CA ALA A 608 4.56 14.21 -21.10
C ALA A 608 5.67 15.25 -20.83
N THR A 609 6.49 15.04 -19.80
CA THR A 609 7.60 15.95 -19.46
C THR A 609 8.67 16.00 -20.58
N GLU A 610 9.07 14.84 -21.11
CA GLU A 610 9.96 14.73 -22.27
C GLU A 610 9.33 15.40 -23.51
N LEU A 611 8.06 15.10 -23.80
CA LEU A 611 7.35 15.65 -24.96
C LEU A 611 7.17 17.18 -24.88
N LEU A 612 6.99 17.75 -23.68
CA LEU A 612 6.90 19.19 -23.47
C LEU A 612 8.23 19.90 -23.76
N SER A 613 9.36 19.33 -23.33
CA SER A 613 10.70 19.81 -23.71
C SER A 613 10.93 19.66 -25.22
N ARG A 614 10.72 18.45 -25.74
CA ARG A 614 11.07 18.06 -27.11
C ARG A 614 10.23 18.78 -28.17
N PHE A 615 8.91 18.81 -28.01
CA PHE A 615 7.95 19.27 -29.03
C PHE A 615 7.38 20.67 -28.76
N LEU A 616 7.14 21.04 -27.50
CA LEU A 616 6.60 22.37 -27.13
C LEU A 616 7.70 23.35 -26.68
N LYS A 617 8.98 22.93 -26.67
CA LYS A 617 10.14 23.74 -26.28
C LYS A 617 10.00 24.39 -24.90
N VAL A 618 9.32 23.70 -23.99
CA VAL A 618 9.19 24.15 -22.59
C VAL A 618 10.55 24.03 -21.92
N GLU A 619 11.11 25.17 -21.54
CA GLU A 619 12.31 25.23 -20.72
C GLU A 619 11.99 24.80 -19.29
N PHE A 620 12.81 23.91 -18.74
CA PHE A 620 12.78 23.55 -17.32
C PHE A 620 13.89 24.29 -16.58
N SER A 621 13.72 24.48 -15.27
CA SER A 621 14.78 25.11 -14.47
C SER A 621 15.98 24.17 -14.35
N ASP A 622 17.19 24.71 -14.58
CA ASP A 622 18.44 24.03 -14.24
C ASP A 622 18.48 23.85 -12.71
N GLY A 623 18.13 22.65 -12.26
CA GLY A 623 17.80 22.38 -10.86
C GLY A 623 18.96 22.61 -9.90
N THR A 624 18.97 23.76 -9.22
CA THR A 624 19.71 23.95 -7.98
C THR A 624 19.04 23.13 -6.87
N GLU A 625 19.62 21.97 -6.59
CA GLU A 625 19.56 21.25 -5.32
C GLU A 625 18.17 21.06 -4.69
N SER A 626 17.33 20.21 -5.29
CA SER A 626 16.31 19.44 -4.55
C SER A 626 15.80 18.23 -5.36
N GLU A 627 16.04 17.04 -4.80
CA GLU A 627 15.32 15.78 -5.01
C GLU A 627 14.73 15.47 -6.40
N GLY A 628 15.55 14.99 -7.35
CA GLY A 628 15.00 14.41 -8.59
C GLY A 628 15.97 14.29 -9.77
N GLY A 629 16.92 13.36 -9.70
CA GLY A 629 17.81 13.02 -10.83
C GLY A 629 18.47 11.67 -10.60
N PHE A 630 18.84 11.00 -11.69
CA PHE A 630 19.39 9.64 -11.74
C PHE A 630 18.41 8.54 -11.31
N ASP A 631 17.61 8.07 -12.28
CA ASP A 631 16.74 6.90 -12.10
C ASP A 631 17.55 5.58 -11.98
N ASN A 632 16.88 4.47 -11.67
CA ASN A 632 17.54 3.16 -11.51
C ASN A 632 18.26 2.67 -12.78
N GLN A 633 17.94 3.21 -13.96
CA GLN A 633 18.62 2.91 -15.20
C GLN A 633 19.92 3.70 -15.35
N VAL A 634 19.91 5.00 -15.04
CA VAL A 634 21.13 5.80 -15.04
C VAL A 634 22.09 5.37 -13.94
N ARG A 635 21.57 5.15 -12.71
CA ARG A 635 22.35 4.64 -11.57
C ARG A 635 23.11 3.36 -11.92
N ARG A 636 22.43 2.41 -12.58
CA ARG A 636 23.01 1.16 -13.09
C ARG A 636 24.13 1.40 -14.11
N VAL A 637 23.96 2.36 -15.03
CA VAL A 637 25.00 2.70 -16.03
C VAL A 637 26.23 3.27 -15.33
N PHE A 638 26.05 4.28 -14.47
CA PHE A 638 27.14 4.94 -13.74
C PHE A 638 28.00 3.94 -12.95
N ALA A 639 27.38 3.00 -12.24
CA ALA A 639 28.07 1.97 -11.48
C ALA A 639 28.81 0.97 -12.40
N ARG A 640 28.13 0.43 -13.43
CA ARG A 640 28.73 -0.57 -14.32
C ARG A 640 29.90 -0.03 -15.15
N VAL A 641 29.85 1.24 -15.55
CA VAL A 641 30.94 1.86 -16.31
C VAL A 641 32.03 2.45 -15.40
N GLY A 642 31.81 2.52 -14.08
CA GLY A 642 32.80 2.91 -13.08
C GLY A 642 32.91 4.42 -12.81
N LEU A 643 31.87 5.21 -13.13
CA LEU A 643 31.78 6.63 -12.78
C LEU A 643 31.46 6.84 -11.30
N SER A 644 30.60 6.00 -10.74
CA SER A 644 30.29 5.91 -9.31
C SER A 644 30.79 4.57 -8.74
N PRO A 645 31.17 4.50 -7.46
CA PRO A 645 31.64 3.27 -6.84
C PRO A 645 30.51 2.26 -6.55
N THR A 646 29.26 2.72 -6.49
CA THR A 646 28.05 1.91 -6.40
C THR A 646 26.94 2.52 -7.26
N ASP A 647 25.79 1.86 -7.37
CA ASP A 647 24.56 2.44 -7.94
C ASP A 647 23.70 3.14 -6.89
N GLN A 648 24.20 3.43 -5.68
CA GLN A 648 23.48 4.29 -4.73
C GLN A 648 23.34 5.72 -5.26
N ARG A 649 22.22 6.35 -4.93
CA ARG A 649 21.81 7.64 -5.53
C ARG A 649 22.81 8.75 -5.20
N GLU A 650 23.32 8.74 -3.98
CA GLU A 650 24.27 9.70 -3.41
C GLU A 650 25.64 9.61 -4.11
N ASP A 651 26.11 8.38 -4.35
CA ASP A 651 27.34 8.08 -5.08
C ASP A 651 27.27 8.56 -6.55
N VAL A 652 26.11 8.39 -7.18
CA VAL A 652 25.86 8.80 -8.56
C VAL A 652 25.75 10.33 -8.68
N ILE A 653 25.05 11.00 -7.74
CA ILE A 653 24.99 12.47 -7.65
C ILE A 653 26.40 13.04 -7.40
N SER A 654 27.16 12.46 -6.47
CA SER A 654 28.53 12.87 -6.14
C SER A 654 29.47 12.71 -7.35
N ALA A 655 29.36 11.59 -8.08
CA ALA A 655 30.08 11.38 -9.34
C ALA A 655 29.73 12.42 -10.39
N ALA A 656 28.43 12.67 -10.64
CA ALA A 656 27.99 13.65 -11.63
C ALA A 656 28.46 15.08 -11.30
N LYS A 657 28.32 15.52 -10.04
CA LYS A 657 28.82 16.82 -9.57
C LYS A 657 30.34 16.95 -9.72
N ARG A 658 31.12 15.89 -9.45
CA ARG A 658 32.58 15.88 -9.59
C ARG A 658 33.05 15.90 -11.05
N LEU A 659 32.35 15.18 -11.93
CA LEU A 659 32.80 14.92 -13.30
C LEU A 659 32.35 16.00 -14.29
N TYR A 660 31.16 16.58 -14.08
CA TYR A 660 30.62 17.62 -14.96
C TYR A 660 29.96 18.75 -14.15
N PRO A 661 30.73 19.48 -13.32
CA PRO A 661 30.22 20.40 -12.30
C PRO A 661 29.36 21.54 -12.87
N GLN A 662 29.59 21.95 -14.12
CA GLN A 662 28.86 23.04 -14.75
C GLN A 662 27.40 22.68 -15.08
N ARG A 663 27.08 21.39 -15.30
CA ARG A 663 25.69 20.92 -15.52
C ARG A 663 25.53 19.43 -15.22
N PRO A 664 25.59 18.98 -13.95
CA PRO A 664 25.70 17.55 -13.61
C PRO A 664 24.61 16.65 -14.22
N LEU A 665 23.38 17.17 -14.34
CA LEU A 665 22.24 16.48 -14.97
C LEU A 665 22.38 16.27 -16.49
N ALA A 666 23.36 16.88 -17.16
CA ALA A 666 23.63 16.63 -18.58
C ALA A 666 24.00 15.16 -18.88
N LEU A 667 24.56 14.48 -17.88
CA LEU A 667 24.89 13.06 -17.94
C LEU A 667 23.65 12.16 -17.80
N ASP A 668 22.54 12.66 -17.23
CA ASP A 668 21.36 11.87 -16.86
C ASP A 668 20.67 11.28 -18.11
N GLN A 669 20.08 12.13 -18.96
CA GLN A 669 19.40 11.71 -20.20
C GLN A 669 20.32 10.90 -21.13
N SER A 670 21.59 11.29 -21.22
CA SER A 670 22.57 10.67 -22.10
C SER A 670 22.94 9.25 -21.64
N ALA A 671 23.16 9.07 -20.33
CA ALA A 671 23.36 7.75 -19.74
C ALA A 671 22.07 6.92 -19.72
N TRP A 672 20.90 7.56 -19.64
CA TRP A 672 19.60 6.90 -19.73
C TRP A 672 19.41 6.25 -21.10
N GLU A 673 19.68 6.98 -22.19
CA GLU A 673 19.63 6.44 -23.56
C GLU A 673 20.62 5.27 -23.76
N ILE A 674 21.83 5.35 -23.19
CA ILE A 674 22.79 4.23 -23.19
C ILE A 674 22.25 3.03 -22.39
N GLY A 675 21.58 3.29 -21.27
CA GLY A 675 20.98 2.29 -20.38
C GLY A 675 19.86 1.47 -21.00
N ARG A 676 19.08 2.04 -21.93
CA ARG A 676 18.02 1.33 -22.68
C ARG A 676 18.51 0.69 -23.97
N ARG A 677 19.44 1.33 -24.70
CA ARG A 677 19.92 0.82 -26.00
C ARG A 677 20.89 -0.34 -25.87
N TRP A 678 21.74 -0.33 -24.83
CA TRP A 678 22.77 -1.34 -24.64
C TRP A 678 22.88 -1.87 -23.22
N CYS A 679 22.92 -1.01 -22.19
CA CYS A 679 23.24 -1.43 -20.83
C CYS A 679 22.01 -1.89 -20.02
N THR A 680 21.23 -2.83 -20.55
CA THR A 680 19.99 -3.34 -19.92
C THR A 680 20.26 -4.08 -18.60
N PRO A 681 19.25 -4.30 -17.72
CA PRO A 681 19.46 -4.99 -16.45
C PRO A 681 20.04 -6.41 -16.60
N SER A 682 19.40 -7.24 -17.42
CA SER A 682 19.64 -8.68 -17.48
C SER A 682 20.58 -9.10 -18.61
N ASP A 683 20.42 -8.50 -19.79
CA ASP A 683 21.13 -8.87 -21.02
C ASP A 683 21.71 -7.62 -21.71
N PRO A 684 22.85 -7.10 -21.21
CA PRO A 684 23.44 -5.90 -21.76
C PRO A 684 24.24 -6.22 -23.02
N ASN A 685 23.91 -5.59 -24.16
CA ASN A 685 24.72 -5.66 -25.37
C ASN A 685 26.02 -4.85 -25.20
N CYS A 686 26.98 -5.44 -24.50
CA CYS A 686 28.32 -4.89 -24.27
C CYS A 686 29.17 -4.84 -25.54
N LYS A 687 28.84 -5.62 -26.58
CA LYS A 687 29.62 -5.73 -27.81
C LYS A 687 29.48 -4.48 -28.69
N ASP A 688 28.28 -3.90 -28.73
CA ASP A 688 27.94 -2.73 -29.56
C ASP A 688 27.78 -1.44 -28.72
N CYS A 689 27.92 -1.53 -27.40
CA CYS A 689 27.82 -0.38 -26.50
C CYS A 689 28.90 0.67 -26.77
N ILE A 690 28.50 1.93 -26.96
CA ILE A 690 29.43 3.06 -27.17
C ILE A 690 30.47 3.23 -26.04
N LEU A 691 30.16 2.80 -24.82
CA LEU A 691 31.07 2.86 -23.67
C LEU A 691 31.97 1.63 -23.52
N LYS A 692 31.93 0.64 -24.43
CA LYS A 692 32.69 -0.61 -24.36
C LYS A 692 34.19 -0.42 -24.09
N SER A 693 34.80 0.57 -24.74
CA SER A 693 36.24 0.87 -24.64
C SER A 693 36.67 1.45 -23.29
N THR A 694 35.74 2.03 -22.52
CA THR A 694 36.03 2.65 -21.21
C THR A 694 35.26 2.03 -20.04
N CYS A 695 34.34 1.10 -20.30
CA CYS A 695 33.49 0.46 -19.30
C CYS A 695 34.27 -0.46 -18.37
N LEU A 696 34.33 -0.11 -17.08
CA LEU A 696 35.00 -0.90 -16.05
C LEU A 696 34.50 -2.36 -16.00
N ARG A 697 33.20 -2.60 -16.14
CA ARG A 697 32.62 -3.96 -16.18
C ARG A 697 33.11 -4.81 -17.36
N VAL A 698 33.30 -4.20 -18.53
CA VAL A 698 33.82 -4.89 -19.73
C VAL A 698 35.30 -5.22 -19.54
N ALA A 699 36.09 -4.26 -19.04
CA ALA A 699 37.50 -4.48 -18.72
C ALA A 699 37.71 -5.56 -17.63
N ALA A 700 36.74 -5.73 -16.72
CA ALA A 700 36.74 -6.78 -15.70
C ALA A 700 36.23 -8.17 -16.19
N GLY A 701 35.91 -8.33 -17.48
CA GLY A 701 35.50 -9.61 -18.07
C GLY A 701 34.07 -10.06 -17.76
N ALA A 702 33.22 -9.20 -17.20
CA ALA A 702 31.88 -9.58 -16.74
C ALA A 702 30.80 -9.51 -17.86
N ASN A 703 30.70 -10.62 -18.59
CA ASN A 703 29.88 -10.92 -19.78
C ASN A 703 30.39 -10.27 -21.08
N SER A 704 31.12 -11.07 -21.86
CA SER A 704 31.50 -10.85 -23.26
C SER A 704 30.79 -11.79 -24.24
N ASN A 705 29.67 -12.40 -23.83
CA ASN A 705 28.73 -13.09 -24.71
C ASN A 705 27.63 -12.11 -25.14
#